data_AF-A0A9P8IIK9-F1
#
_entry.id   AF-A0A9P8IIK9-F1
#
_cell.length_a   1.000
_cell.length_b   1.000
_cell.length_c   1.000
_cell.angle_alpha   90.00
_cell.angle_beta   90.00
_cell.angle_gamma   90.00
#
_symmetry.space_group_name_H-M   'P 1'
#
loop_
_entity.id
_entity.type
_entity.pdbx_description
1 polymer ?
#
loop_
_entity_poly.entity_id
_entity_poly.type
_entity_poly.pdbx_seq_one_letter_code
_entity_poly.pdbx_strand_id
1 'polypeptide(L)'
;MSSVGQYQLRYALAAVAAAAPSRCGAVETGTTSRITDWVPHDSKTGEFHRGQSVFRDFISKKPGSQFPPEKGRYHLYVSYACPWAHRTLITRKLKGLEDIIGYTVVHWHMQAKGAVNSPPAGFTEETALTKSEIKIGWRFVTEDERLPGEGVTPDPNHKDVTHLRDLYLKVNPDYAGRFTVPILWDKKTGCIVNNESSEIIRMFYYEFDEFLPEKYRKFDLLPEALRKEIEETNVWTYDDINNGVYKAGFATTQEAYEKNVKQLFSSLDRVEAHLASSPGPYYFGSAITEADIRLYTTIARFDACYVQHFKTNLRDIRSGYPAIHRWLRNLYWDVPAFHDTTQFEHIKKHYTKSHTQINPFGITPLGPTPDILPKGYARNIFIVVGCKISDTTRRKVPPFRSLAHLPGPPKKERHRINQALLTMSTTHYAPVTQPPALKGSPDRSSSPSGSTPTQMTPDSNSDDGDDEDEDAGEEGFEMREFSQGSEDEEREKKFERRGSFSTVQSFQLYTPDEERGVVRKFDRRLAFIAGLPDDLHLSSSQYEWLLTSFYITYVLFEWMTLLYRIIPAHIYISICVCSWGLLASSQALVTSFPALLIIRACLGIGEAAFGPGVPFYLSFFFKREELATRTGFFISAAPLATSFASSLAWAIVKLSENGPIAPWKGEESCEVKTEKREILQKGRRGRKEGFKVERAYLSDRFRDRSSFLCLHAIIAFVGYALIAIGGYFRWAVGWRYAGIYLAAPGFFSVITIIITWTINNQDSDSKKGTGMAMLNVIGQCGPLLGTRLYPEDDRPYYVKGMAVCAGFMLLVFFVSLVLRVFLKRKNLQRDIRASEEGKGDREGLVRKEVSKPQFRYIL
;
A
#
# COMPACT_ATOMS: atom_id res chain seq x y z
N MET A 1 -21.30 60.99 8.77
CA MET A 1 -20.00 60.52 8.23
C MET A 1 -19.81 59.09 8.70
N SER A 2 -19.81 58.12 7.78
CA SER A 2 -20.27 56.76 8.09
C SER A 2 -19.70 55.70 7.15
N SER A 3 -18.93 54.76 7.70
CA SER A 3 -18.65 53.43 7.10
C SER A 3 -18.00 52.45 8.09
N VAL A 4 -17.26 52.94 9.09
CA VAL A 4 -16.47 52.11 10.04
C VAL A 4 -17.34 51.29 11.02
N GLY A 5 -18.57 51.72 11.31
CA GLY A 5 -19.43 51.08 12.32
C GLY A 5 -20.16 49.79 11.91
N GLN A 6 -20.19 49.42 10.62
CA GLN A 6 -21.04 48.30 10.15
C GLN A 6 -20.37 46.92 10.14
N TYR A 7 -19.03 46.82 10.27
CA TYR A 7 -18.33 45.54 10.22
C TYR A 7 -18.28 44.79 11.57
N GLN A 8 -18.27 45.51 12.70
CA GLN A 8 -18.35 44.90 14.04
C GLN A 8 -19.72 44.21 14.27
N LEU A 9 -20.80 44.76 13.72
CA LEU A 9 -22.16 44.27 14.00
C LEU A 9 -22.49 42.92 13.33
N ARG A 10 -21.84 42.59 12.19
CA ARG A 10 -22.10 41.33 11.46
C ARG A 10 -21.51 40.10 12.16
N TYR A 11 -20.41 40.24 12.91
CA TYR A 11 -19.89 39.16 13.74
C TYR A 11 -20.73 38.93 15.02
N ALA A 12 -21.32 39.99 15.59
CA ALA A 12 -22.22 39.88 16.74
C ALA A 12 -23.57 39.23 16.37
N LEU A 13 -24.19 39.61 15.25
CA LEU A 13 -25.50 39.10 14.84
C LEU A 13 -25.51 37.60 14.44
N ALA A 14 -24.37 37.07 13.96
CA ALA A 14 -24.23 35.64 13.73
C ALA A 14 -24.14 34.82 15.03
N ALA A 15 -23.75 35.43 16.15
CA ALA A 15 -23.63 34.77 17.46
C ALA A 15 -24.95 34.79 18.28
N VAL A 16 -25.87 35.73 17.99
CA VAL A 16 -27.13 35.87 18.76
C VAL A 16 -28.27 35.02 18.20
N ALA A 17 -28.24 34.63 16.92
CA ALA A 17 -29.30 33.85 16.29
C ALA A 17 -29.35 32.34 16.69
N ALA A 18 -28.40 31.87 17.51
CA ALA A 18 -28.34 30.49 18.00
C ALA A 18 -28.69 30.35 19.50
N ALA A 19 -29.12 31.44 20.16
CA ALA A 19 -29.42 31.46 21.59
C ALA A 19 -30.93 31.42 21.86
N ALA A 20 -31.55 30.25 21.68
CA ALA A 20 -32.87 29.93 22.23
C ALA A 20 -32.78 28.60 22.99
N PRO A 21 -33.18 28.52 24.27
CA PRO A 21 -33.02 27.30 25.06
C PRO A 21 -34.09 26.27 24.68
N SER A 22 -33.75 25.35 23.77
CA SER A 22 -34.51 24.12 23.62
C SER A 22 -34.39 23.28 24.89
N ARG A 23 -35.54 22.81 25.39
CA ARG A 23 -35.69 22.14 26.70
C ARG A 23 -34.78 20.93 26.84
N CYS A 24 -34.42 20.63 28.09
CA CYS A 24 -33.69 19.44 28.51
C CYS A 24 -34.19 18.17 27.81
N GLY A 25 -33.36 17.62 26.92
CA GLY A 25 -33.32 16.20 26.63
C GLY A 25 -32.26 15.56 27.53
N ALA A 26 -32.65 14.64 28.40
CA ALA A 26 -31.69 13.82 29.11
C ALA A 26 -30.94 12.97 28.07
N VAL A 27 -29.63 13.20 27.92
CA VAL A 27 -28.80 12.35 27.06
C VAL A 27 -28.56 11.05 27.80
N GLU A 28 -29.10 9.96 27.26
CA GLU A 28 -28.90 8.62 27.80
C GLU A 28 -27.41 8.30 27.91
N THR A 29 -27.01 7.77 29.06
CA THR A 29 -25.65 7.36 29.37
C THR A 29 -25.29 6.06 28.63
N GLY A 30 -25.03 6.17 27.33
CA GLY A 30 -24.98 4.99 26.44
C GLY A 30 -24.14 5.12 25.18
N THR A 31 -22.88 5.60 25.24
CA THR A 31 -21.94 5.39 24.11
C THR A 31 -20.46 5.42 24.52
N THR A 32 -19.77 4.30 24.32
CA THR A 32 -18.33 4.14 24.59
C THR A 32 -17.48 4.67 23.42
N SER A 33 -17.31 5.99 23.34
CA SER A 33 -16.46 6.64 22.31
C SER A 33 -15.00 6.75 22.77
N ARG A 34 -14.03 6.40 21.91
CA ARG A 34 -12.59 6.62 22.19
C ARG A 34 -12.20 8.04 21.79
N ILE A 35 -11.23 8.66 22.46
CA ILE A 35 -10.79 10.04 22.10
C ILE A 35 -10.27 10.16 20.64
N THR A 36 -9.78 9.04 20.10
CA THR A 36 -9.28 8.86 18.74
C THR A 36 -10.38 8.64 17.71
N ASP A 37 -11.64 8.47 18.14
CA ASP A 37 -12.78 8.42 17.26
C ASP A 37 -13.14 9.89 16.91
N TRP A 38 -12.63 10.33 15.75
CA TRP A 38 -12.74 11.73 15.31
C TRP A 38 -14.09 12.04 14.67
N VAL A 39 -14.79 11.00 14.18
CA VAL A 39 -16.18 11.03 13.68
C VAL A 39 -17.00 10.07 14.56
N PRO A 40 -18.21 10.45 15.01
CA PRO A 40 -19.12 9.55 15.71
C PRO A 40 -19.48 8.32 14.85
N HIS A 41 -19.56 7.12 15.47
CA HIS A 41 -19.83 5.85 14.76
C HIS A 41 -21.23 5.79 14.12
N ASP A 42 -22.15 6.64 14.57
CA ASP A 42 -23.53 6.81 14.09
C ASP A 42 -23.67 7.91 13.02
N SER A 43 -22.59 8.62 12.67
CA SER A 43 -22.62 9.72 11.69
C SER A 43 -22.97 9.24 10.29
N LYS A 44 -24.18 9.56 9.83
CA LYS A 44 -24.68 9.23 8.48
C LYS A 44 -23.95 9.95 7.34
N THR A 45 -23.30 11.10 7.61
CA THR A 45 -22.57 11.86 6.58
C THR A 45 -21.13 11.38 6.42
N GLY A 46 -20.54 10.84 7.49
CA GLY A 46 -19.12 10.50 7.56
C GLY A 46 -18.16 11.70 7.53
N GLU A 47 -18.67 12.93 7.67
CA GLU A 47 -17.85 14.14 7.70
C GLU A 47 -17.18 14.35 9.06
N PHE A 48 -15.93 14.83 9.04
CA PHE A 48 -15.20 15.23 10.22
C PHE A 48 -15.47 16.68 10.59
N HIS A 49 -16.08 16.89 11.77
CA HIS A 49 -16.26 18.21 12.38
C HIS A 49 -15.30 18.39 13.55
N ARG A 50 -14.48 19.44 13.49
CA ARG A 50 -13.51 19.76 14.54
C ARG A 50 -14.20 20.54 15.68
N GLY A 51 -14.13 20.03 16.90
CA GLY A 51 -14.56 20.76 18.10
C GLY A 51 -13.74 22.04 18.32
N GLN A 52 -14.40 23.11 18.77
CA GLN A 52 -13.77 24.41 19.00
C GLN A 52 -12.99 24.46 20.34
N SER A 53 -11.98 25.32 20.38
CA SER A 53 -11.17 25.61 21.57
C SER A 53 -11.98 26.44 22.59
N VAL A 54 -11.92 26.07 23.87
CA VAL A 54 -12.82 26.58 24.94
C VAL A 54 -12.14 27.62 25.82
N PHE A 55 -10.84 27.51 26.08
CA PHE A 55 -10.09 28.48 26.88
C PHE A 55 -9.53 29.55 25.94
N ARG A 56 -9.98 30.79 26.11
CA ARG A 56 -9.85 31.88 25.13
C ARG A 56 -9.41 33.21 25.75
N ASP A 57 -8.85 33.18 26.96
CA ASP A 57 -8.32 34.40 27.58
C ASP A 57 -7.04 34.85 26.87
N PHE A 58 -6.65 36.11 27.09
CA PHE A 58 -5.52 36.74 26.44
C PHE A 58 -4.51 37.28 27.46
N ILE A 59 -3.22 37.03 27.18
CA ILE A 59 -2.16 37.85 27.76
C ILE A 59 -2.28 39.26 27.18
N SER A 60 -2.22 40.29 28.03
CA SER A 60 -2.26 41.68 27.57
C SER A 60 -1.50 42.62 28.50
N LYS A 61 -0.72 43.53 27.91
CA LYS A 61 -0.02 44.64 28.59
C LYS A 61 -0.93 45.78 29.06
N LYS A 62 -2.24 45.71 28.79
CA LYS A 62 -3.19 46.72 29.28
C LYS A 62 -3.20 46.77 30.82
N PRO A 63 -3.20 47.96 31.45
CA PRO A 63 -3.34 48.08 32.89
C PRO A 63 -4.57 47.34 33.40
N GLY A 64 -4.43 46.55 34.46
CA GLY A 64 -5.52 45.75 35.04
C GLY A 64 -5.85 44.44 34.29
N SER A 65 -5.06 44.03 33.29
CA SER A 65 -5.17 42.70 32.68
C SER A 65 -5.03 41.59 33.74
N GLN A 66 -5.88 40.56 33.66
CA GLN A 66 -5.79 39.34 34.49
C GLN A 66 -4.48 38.57 34.23
N PHE A 67 -4.03 38.61 32.98
CA PHE A 67 -2.82 37.96 32.48
C PHE A 67 -1.86 39.01 31.89
N PRO A 68 -1.13 39.77 32.73
CA PRO A 68 -0.08 40.67 32.26
C PRO A 68 1.15 39.89 31.75
N PRO A 69 1.87 40.40 30.75
CA PRO A 69 3.07 39.74 30.23
C PRO A 69 4.19 39.81 31.28
N GLU A 70 4.74 38.66 31.65
CA GLU A 70 5.75 38.53 32.71
C GLU A 70 6.77 37.43 32.38
N LYS A 71 8.06 37.70 32.63
CA LYS A 71 9.13 36.71 32.42
C LYS A 71 8.97 35.53 33.37
N GLY A 72 8.91 34.32 32.82
CA GLY A 72 8.86 33.07 33.58
C GLY A 72 7.50 32.73 34.22
N ARG A 73 6.47 33.56 34.06
CA ARG A 73 5.10 33.28 34.56
C ARG A 73 4.39 32.19 33.75
N TYR A 74 4.49 32.28 32.42
CA TYR A 74 3.75 31.42 31.51
C TYR A 74 4.56 30.18 31.10
N HIS A 75 3.85 29.08 30.87
CA HIS A 75 4.42 27.81 30.39
C HIS A 75 3.56 27.23 29.27
N LEU A 76 4.19 26.56 28.32
CA LEU A 76 3.54 26.07 27.10
C LEU A 76 3.59 24.55 27.01
N TYR A 77 2.44 23.87 27.05
CA TYR A 77 2.37 22.42 26.81
C TYR A 77 2.08 22.15 25.34
N VAL A 78 2.92 21.36 24.68
CA VAL A 78 2.92 21.15 23.23
C VAL A 78 3.16 19.69 22.87
N SER A 79 2.91 19.33 21.61
CA SER A 79 3.47 18.13 20.99
C SER A 79 4.16 18.52 19.70
N TYR A 80 5.41 18.07 19.48
CA TYR A 80 6.08 18.22 18.18
C TYR A 80 5.30 17.59 17.02
N ALA A 81 4.45 16.59 17.30
CA ALA A 81 3.61 15.99 16.27
C ALA A 81 2.49 16.93 15.80
N CYS A 82 1.91 17.71 16.70
CA CYS A 82 0.71 18.51 16.44
C CYS A 82 1.04 19.79 15.65
N PRO A 83 0.48 20.01 14.44
CA PRO A 83 0.75 21.22 13.65
C PRO A 83 0.25 22.49 14.33
N TRP A 84 -0.80 22.42 15.14
CA TRP A 84 -1.35 23.54 15.89
C TRP A 84 -0.40 24.01 17.00
N ALA A 85 0.17 23.07 17.77
CA ALA A 85 1.17 23.37 18.80
C ALA A 85 2.53 23.77 18.19
N HIS A 86 2.88 23.20 17.05
CA HIS A 86 4.10 23.54 16.33
C HIS A 86 4.16 25.02 15.88
N ARG A 87 3.01 25.65 15.59
CA ARG A 87 2.93 27.11 15.33
C ARG A 87 3.48 27.93 16.50
N THR A 88 3.06 27.58 17.72
CA THR A 88 3.47 28.30 18.94
C THR A 88 4.95 28.13 19.24
N LEU A 89 5.57 26.99 18.90
CA LEU A 89 7.02 26.79 18.99
C LEU A 89 7.80 27.61 17.96
N ILE A 90 7.36 27.63 16.69
CA ILE A 90 7.98 28.44 15.63
C ILE A 90 7.91 29.93 16.02
N THR A 91 6.74 30.43 16.42
CA THR A 91 6.57 31.83 16.85
C THR A 91 7.41 32.16 18.09
N ARG A 92 7.45 31.27 19.11
CA ARG A 92 8.31 31.43 20.30
C ARG A 92 9.77 31.67 19.92
N LYS A 93 10.29 30.87 18.98
CA LYS A 93 11.70 30.96 18.54
C LYS A 93 11.96 32.15 17.59
N LEU A 94 11.02 32.46 16.69
CA LEU A 94 11.12 33.66 15.83
C LEU A 94 11.11 34.98 16.63
N LYS A 95 10.31 35.05 17.70
CA LYS A 95 10.22 36.22 18.59
C LYS A 95 11.23 36.19 19.75
N GLY A 96 12.12 35.18 19.85
CA GLY A 96 13.14 35.12 20.90
C GLY A 96 12.58 34.99 22.32
N LEU A 97 11.39 34.39 22.48
CA LEU A 97 10.70 34.20 23.76
C LEU A 97 11.27 33.03 24.58
N GLU A 98 12.45 32.54 24.22
CA GLU A 98 13.01 31.29 24.71
C GLU A 98 13.30 31.35 26.23
N ASP A 99 13.86 32.47 26.70
CA ASP A 99 14.13 32.75 28.12
C ASP A 99 12.91 33.25 28.92
N ILE A 100 11.77 33.45 28.25
CA ILE A 100 10.57 34.11 28.82
C ILE A 100 9.46 33.11 29.06
N ILE A 101 9.22 32.20 28.10
CA ILE A 101 8.17 31.20 28.14
C ILE A 101 8.82 29.82 28.04
N GLY A 102 8.75 29.06 29.13
CA GLY A 102 9.15 27.65 29.16
C GLY A 102 8.16 26.77 28.38
N TYR A 103 8.59 25.59 27.96
CA TYR A 103 7.69 24.63 27.34
C TYR A 103 8.00 23.18 27.74
N THR A 104 6.99 22.32 27.69
CA THR A 104 7.10 20.88 27.90
C THR A 104 6.40 20.16 26.76
N VAL A 105 7.06 19.12 26.24
CA VAL A 105 6.58 18.34 25.11
C VAL A 105 5.99 17.03 25.60
N VAL A 106 4.70 16.80 25.33
CA VAL A 106 4.03 15.52 25.61
C VAL A 106 4.56 14.41 24.70
N HIS A 107 4.45 13.18 25.17
CA HIS A 107 4.78 11.97 24.42
C HIS A 107 4.02 11.92 23.09
N TRP A 108 4.65 11.41 22.02
CA TRP A 108 4.03 11.36 20.69
C TRP A 108 2.85 10.38 20.62
N HIS A 109 2.85 9.30 21.41
CA HIS A 109 1.77 8.33 21.48
C HIS A 109 0.66 8.87 22.39
N MET A 110 -0.57 8.99 21.86
CA MET A 110 -1.75 9.16 22.71
C MET A 110 -2.18 7.77 23.22
N GLN A 111 -1.77 7.42 24.44
CA GLN A 111 -2.08 6.13 25.08
C GLN A 111 -3.31 6.23 25.98
N ALA A 112 -3.91 5.07 26.26
CA ALA A 112 -4.82 4.90 27.38
C ALA A 112 -4.07 5.02 28.71
N LYS A 113 -4.63 5.76 29.66
CA LYS A 113 -4.17 5.77 31.06
C LYS A 113 -4.24 4.32 31.58
N GLY A 114 -3.09 3.73 31.94
CA GLY A 114 -2.96 2.34 32.38
C GLY A 114 -2.40 1.33 31.34
N ALA A 115 -2.22 1.71 30.07
CA ALA A 115 -1.66 0.79 29.07
C ALA A 115 -0.12 0.71 29.13
N VAL A 116 0.41 -0.39 29.67
CA VAL A 116 1.86 -0.71 29.67
C VAL A 116 2.34 -0.99 28.24
N ASN A 117 3.59 -0.62 27.92
CA ASN A 117 4.17 -0.71 26.56
C ASN A 117 4.36 -2.14 25.99
N SER A 118 3.97 -3.19 26.71
CA SER A 118 3.80 -4.57 26.23
C SER A 118 2.88 -5.32 27.20
N PRO A 119 2.01 -6.23 26.72
CA PRO A 119 1.39 -7.20 27.62
C PRO A 119 2.49 -8.14 28.14
N PRO A 120 2.63 -8.35 29.47
CA PRO A 120 3.47 -9.43 29.97
C PRO A 120 2.92 -10.77 29.46
N ALA A 121 3.82 -11.73 29.20
CA ALA A 121 3.43 -13.07 28.76
C ALA A 121 2.54 -13.73 29.83
N GLY A 122 1.26 -13.95 29.51
CA GLY A 122 0.26 -14.49 30.43
C GLY A 122 -1.02 -13.66 30.63
N PHE A 123 -1.19 -12.53 29.93
CA PHE A 123 -2.44 -11.74 30.02
C PHE A 123 -3.65 -12.53 29.47
N THR A 124 -4.59 -12.90 30.35
CA THR A 124 -5.89 -13.49 30.01
C THR A 124 -6.99 -12.41 29.96
N GLU A 125 -8.13 -12.70 29.32
CA GLU A 125 -9.21 -11.71 29.12
C GLU A 125 -9.90 -11.24 30.43
N GLU A 126 -9.69 -11.92 31.55
CA GLU A 126 -10.38 -11.63 32.83
C GLU A 126 -9.84 -10.42 33.59
N THR A 127 -8.58 -9.98 33.37
CA THR A 127 -8.03 -8.78 34.04
C THR A 127 -8.26 -7.49 33.25
N ALA A 128 -9.35 -7.43 32.46
CA ALA A 128 -9.78 -6.20 31.81
C ALA A 128 -10.31 -5.20 32.85
N LEU A 129 -9.53 -4.15 33.14
CA LEU A 129 -10.07 -2.95 33.80
C LEU A 129 -11.39 -2.54 33.11
N THR A 130 -12.39 -2.21 33.91
CA THR A 130 -13.73 -1.85 33.45
C THR A 130 -13.64 -0.78 32.35
N LYS A 131 -14.25 -1.06 31.19
CA LYS A 131 -14.12 -0.25 29.96
C LYS A 131 -14.48 1.24 30.12
N SER A 132 -15.12 1.62 31.23
CA SER A 132 -15.44 2.98 31.64
C SER A 132 -14.21 3.86 31.97
N GLU A 133 -13.08 3.28 32.36
CA GLU A 133 -11.92 4.04 32.86
C GLU A 133 -10.78 4.25 31.83
N ILE A 134 -10.77 3.46 30.75
CA ILE A 134 -9.73 3.44 29.71
C ILE A 134 -9.85 4.69 28.79
N LYS A 135 -9.49 5.85 29.33
CA LYS A 135 -9.60 7.15 28.64
C LYS A 135 -8.23 7.57 28.07
N ILE A 136 -8.11 7.43 26.75
CA ILE A 136 -6.93 7.76 25.93
C ILE A 136 -6.67 9.27 25.91
N GLY A 137 -5.41 9.70 25.83
CA GLY A 137 -5.05 11.12 25.69
C GLY A 137 -3.56 11.38 25.52
N TRP A 138 -3.18 12.65 25.40
CA TRP A 138 -1.77 13.06 25.48
C TRP A 138 -1.22 12.77 26.87
N ARG A 139 -0.08 12.06 26.95
CA ARG A 139 0.62 11.78 28.21
C ARG A 139 1.98 12.46 28.27
N PHE A 140 2.47 12.71 29.47
CA PHE A 140 3.85 13.12 29.67
C PHE A 140 4.82 11.94 29.48
N VAL A 141 6.09 12.26 29.27
CA VAL A 141 7.18 11.28 29.13
C VAL A 141 7.64 10.88 30.53
N THR A 142 7.98 9.62 30.75
CA THR A 142 8.51 9.16 32.04
C THR A 142 10.02 9.41 32.15
N GLU A 143 10.60 9.38 33.35
CA GLU A 143 12.02 9.72 33.56
C GLU A 143 13.01 8.74 32.87
N ASP A 144 12.57 7.50 32.66
CA ASP A 144 13.29 6.43 31.96
C ASP A 144 13.19 6.52 30.42
N GLU A 145 12.16 7.17 29.88
CA GLU A 145 11.94 7.29 28.44
C GLU A 145 12.89 8.33 27.80
N ARG A 146 13.75 7.86 26.89
CA ARG A 146 14.64 8.72 26.09
C ARG A 146 14.07 8.90 24.68
N LEU A 147 13.59 10.11 24.38
CA LEU A 147 13.00 10.49 23.09
C LEU A 147 13.65 11.76 22.53
N PRO A 148 13.69 11.94 21.20
CA PRO A 148 14.39 13.06 20.58
C PRO A 148 13.58 14.37 20.66
N GLY A 149 14.24 15.43 21.12
CA GLY A 149 13.73 16.80 21.12
C GLY A 149 13.89 17.51 22.47
N GLU A 150 13.92 18.84 22.45
CA GLU A 150 14.00 19.67 23.65
C GLU A 150 12.64 19.68 24.40
N GLY A 151 12.65 19.78 25.72
CA GLY A 151 11.43 19.82 26.55
C GLY A 151 10.66 18.49 26.62
N VAL A 152 11.14 17.43 25.96
CA VAL A 152 10.56 16.07 26.00
C VAL A 152 10.89 15.43 27.35
N THR A 153 10.08 15.75 28.36
CA THR A 153 10.33 15.51 29.79
C THR A 153 9.00 15.24 30.52
N PRO A 154 9.04 14.69 31.76
CA PRO A 154 7.90 14.75 32.68
C PRO A 154 7.44 16.20 32.90
N ASP A 155 6.19 16.43 33.34
CA ASP A 155 5.72 17.79 33.64
C ASP A 155 6.55 18.40 34.80
N PRO A 156 7.36 19.45 34.58
CA PRO A 156 8.18 20.05 35.61
C PRO A 156 7.37 20.85 36.63
N ASN A 157 6.11 21.20 36.31
CA ASN A 157 5.24 22.02 37.16
C ASN A 157 4.29 21.15 38.02
N HIS A 158 4.00 19.91 37.60
CA HIS A 158 3.01 19.04 38.25
C HIS A 158 3.49 17.57 38.30
N LYS A 159 4.13 17.19 39.40
CA LYS A 159 4.69 15.84 39.57
C LYS A 159 3.65 14.72 39.64
N ASP A 160 2.41 15.07 40.00
CA ASP A 160 1.23 14.21 40.10
C ASP A 160 0.53 13.97 38.76
N VAL A 161 0.85 14.77 37.74
CA VAL A 161 0.16 14.75 36.45
C VAL A 161 0.87 13.82 35.47
N THR A 162 0.18 12.74 35.09
CA THR A 162 0.65 11.80 34.07
C THR A 162 0.10 12.12 32.67
N HIS A 163 -1.09 12.72 32.60
CA HIS A 163 -1.76 13.01 31.34
C HIS A 163 -2.23 14.46 31.25
N LEU A 164 -2.14 15.04 30.06
CA LEU A 164 -2.54 16.42 29.78
C LEU A 164 -4.00 16.72 30.17
N ARG A 165 -4.88 15.71 30.10
CA ARG A 165 -6.28 15.80 30.55
C ARG A 165 -6.43 16.13 32.03
N ASP A 166 -5.46 15.74 32.86
CA ASP A 166 -5.52 15.97 34.30
C ASP A 166 -5.35 17.49 34.59
N LEU A 167 -4.61 18.24 33.75
CA LEU A 167 -4.54 19.71 33.80
C LEU A 167 -5.87 20.39 33.48
N TYR A 168 -6.59 19.90 32.47
CA TYR A 168 -7.92 20.42 32.11
C TYR A 168 -8.92 20.20 33.25
N LEU A 169 -8.96 18.98 33.81
CA LEU A 169 -9.87 18.60 34.88
C LEU A 169 -9.54 19.29 36.22
N LYS A 170 -8.29 19.67 36.43
CA LYS A 170 -7.85 20.50 37.57
C LYS A 170 -8.41 21.93 37.52
N VAL A 171 -8.62 22.48 36.31
CA VAL A 171 -9.19 23.83 36.10
C VAL A 171 -10.71 23.80 35.98
N ASN A 172 -11.26 22.77 35.35
CA ASN A 172 -12.70 22.55 35.22
C ASN A 172 -13.00 21.04 35.31
N PRO A 173 -13.45 20.53 36.48
CA PRO A 173 -13.78 19.12 36.68
C PRO A 173 -14.83 18.57 35.71
N ASP A 174 -15.76 19.42 35.26
CA ASP A 174 -16.87 19.08 34.36
C ASP A 174 -16.51 19.28 32.87
N TYR A 175 -15.22 19.42 32.53
CA TYR A 175 -14.77 19.64 31.16
C TYR A 175 -15.06 18.45 30.23
N ALA A 176 -16.12 18.59 29.42
CA ALA A 176 -16.55 17.60 28.43
C ALA A 176 -15.89 17.75 27.03
N GLY A 177 -14.96 18.70 26.86
CA GLY A 177 -14.31 18.97 25.56
C GLY A 177 -13.15 18.03 25.21
N ARG A 178 -12.49 18.28 24.07
CA ARG A 178 -11.27 17.55 23.68
C ARG A 178 -10.04 18.13 24.40
N PHE A 179 -9.26 17.28 25.05
CA PHE A 179 -7.99 17.65 25.69
C PHE A 179 -6.89 17.91 24.64
N THR A 180 -6.71 19.15 24.19
CA THR A 180 -5.84 19.51 23.06
C THR A 180 -4.48 20.08 23.48
N VAL A 181 -3.53 20.07 22.54
CA VAL A 181 -2.33 20.92 22.55
C VAL A 181 -2.42 21.90 21.37
N PRO A 182 -1.92 23.15 21.50
CA PRO A 182 -1.16 23.69 22.63
C PRO A 182 -2.04 24.10 23.82
N ILE A 183 -1.43 24.16 25.00
CA ILE A 183 -1.98 24.85 26.18
C ILE A 183 -1.01 25.96 26.57
N LEU A 184 -1.50 27.19 26.70
CA LEU A 184 -0.81 28.27 27.39
C LEU A 184 -1.28 28.30 28.85
N TRP A 185 -0.37 27.98 29.77
CA TRP A 185 -0.63 27.82 31.20
C TRP A 185 -0.04 28.99 31.99
N ASP A 186 -0.79 29.50 32.96
CA ASP A 186 -0.30 30.49 33.92
C ASP A 186 0.10 29.79 35.24
N LYS A 187 1.40 29.80 35.55
CA LYS A 187 1.93 29.17 36.77
C LYS A 187 1.60 29.93 38.04
N LYS A 188 1.19 31.21 37.98
CA LYS A 188 0.80 31.98 39.17
C LYS A 188 -0.62 31.64 39.63
N THR A 189 -1.55 31.55 38.70
CA THR A 189 -2.97 31.27 38.98
C THR A 189 -3.31 29.79 38.93
N GLY A 190 -2.46 28.97 38.29
CA GLY A 190 -2.69 27.53 38.15
C GLY A 190 -3.82 27.20 37.18
N CYS A 191 -4.01 28.00 36.13
CA CYS A 191 -5.07 27.81 35.14
C CYS A 191 -4.57 27.82 33.68
N ILE A 192 -5.44 27.36 32.77
CA ILE A 192 -5.26 27.48 31.33
C ILE A 192 -5.71 28.87 30.91
N VAL A 193 -4.80 29.66 30.33
CA VAL A 193 -5.12 30.96 29.72
C VAL A 193 -5.80 30.75 28.38
N ASN A 194 -5.17 29.96 27.50
CA ASN A 194 -5.66 29.78 26.14
C ASN A 194 -5.26 28.41 25.58
N ASN A 195 -6.14 27.78 24.80
CA ASN A 195 -5.84 26.55 24.06
C ASN A 195 -6.08 26.63 22.54
N GLU A 196 -6.25 27.86 22.01
CA GLU A 196 -6.33 28.16 20.58
C GLU A 196 -4.98 28.63 20.01
N SER A 197 -4.39 27.80 19.17
CA SER A 197 -3.13 28.05 18.48
C SER A 197 -3.03 29.38 17.74
N SER A 198 -4.12 29.88 17.12
CA SER A 198 -4.08 31.14 16.36
C SER A 198 -4.10 32.38 17.23
N GLU A 199 -4.56 32.27 18.47
CA GLU A 199 -4.59 33.39 19.43
C GLU A 199 -3.28 33.46 20.21
N ILE A 200 -2.78 32.30 20.66
CA ILE A 200 -1.50 32.20 21.38
C ILE A 200 -0.35 32.79 20.55
N ILE A 201 -0.28 32.50 19.24
CA ILE A 201 0.75 33.12 18.39
C ILE A 201 0.60 34.64 18.32
N ARG A 202 -0.62 35.18 18.23
CA ARG A 202 -0.87 36.62 18.18
C ARG A 202 -0.50 37.34 19.48
N MET A 203 -0.68 36.71 20.64
CA MET A 203 -0.15 37.22 21.92
C MET A 203 1.38 37.32 21.89
N PHE A 204 2.05 36.33 21.30
CA PHE A 204 3.52 36.29 21.21
C PHE A 204 4.11 37.34 20.25
N TYR A 205 3.32 37.97 19.38
CA TYR A 205 3.82 38.97 18.43
C TYR A 205 4.24 40.28 19.13
N TYR A 206 3.46 40.76 20.11
CA TYR A 206 3.60 42.14 20.63
C TYR A 206 3.49 42.30 22.15
N GLU A 207 2.88 41.35 22.87
CA GLU A 207 2.61 41.53 24.31
C GLU A 207 3.88 41.42 25.16
N PHE A 208 4.91 40.74 24.67
CA PHE A 208 6.19 40.58 25.36
C PHE A 208 7.31 41.49 24.83
N ASP A 209 7.01 42.42 23.91
CA ASP A 209 8.04 43.25 23.23
C ASP A 209 8.92 44.07 24.20
N GLU A 210 8.41 44.42 25.39
CA GLU A 210 9.17 45.16 26.41
C GLU A 210 10.34 44.35 26.99
N PHE A 211 10.26 43.01 26.97
CA PHE A 211 11.32 42.12 27.44
C PHE A 211 12.28 41.69 26.33
N LEU A 212 12.03 42.08 25.08
CA LEU A 212 12.73 41.55 23.90
C LEU A 212 13.81 42.51 23.35
N PRO A 213 15.00 41.99 22.99
CA PRO A 213 15.96 42.73 22.18
C PRO A 213 15.35 43.27 20.87
N GLU A 214 15.85 44.44 20.43
CA GLU A 214 15.32 45.18 19.26
C GLU A 214 15.17 44.31 17.99
N LYS A 215 16.10 43.37 17.76
CA LYS A 215 16.06 42.44 16.61
C LYS A 215 14.79 41.59 16.56
N TYR A 216 14.24 41.20 17.72
CA TYR A 216 13.02 40.38 17.81
C TYR A 216 11.75 41.25 17.85
N ARG A 217 11.85 42.46 18.40
CA ARG A 217 10.76 43.46 18.37
C ARG A 217 10.43 43.90 16.94
N LYS A 218 11.45 44.16 16.12
CA LYS A 218 11.28 44.54 14.69
C LYS A 218 10.79 43.40 13.79
N PHE A 219 10.76 42.16 14.29
CA PHE A 219 10.29 41.01 13.52
C PHE A 219 8.75 40.91 13.60
N ASP A 220 8.08 41.61 12.70
CA ASP A 220 6.62 41.67 12.63
C ASP A 220 6.04 40.54 11.77
N LEU A 221 5.17 39.73 12.38
CA LEU A 221 4.50 38.57 11.77
C LEU A 221 3.11 38.90 11.19
N LEU A 222 2.56 40.07 11.51
CA LEU A 222 1.26 40.55 11.02
C LEU A 222 1.32 42.06 10.66
N PRO A 223 2.21 42.45 9.72
CA PRO A 223 2.39 43.86 9.35
C PRO A 223 1.10 44.45 8.76
N GLU A 224 0.76 45.67 9.19
CA GLU A 224 -0.52 46.31 8.90
C GLU A 224 -0.85 46.35 7.39
N ALA A 225 0.15 46.63 6.56
CA ALA A 225 0.01 46.68 5.09
C ALA A 225 -0.46 45.36 4.45
N LEU A 226 -0.11 44.21 5.04
CA LEU A 226 -0.50 42.88 4.54
C LEU A 226 -1.60 42.22 5.38
N ARG A 227 -2.03 42.83 6.50
CA ARG A 227 -2.95 42.21 7.46
C ARG A 227 -4.21 41.65 6.79
N LYS A 228 -4.84 42.43 5.92
CA LYS A 228 -6.06 42.00 5.21
C LYS A 228 -5.81 40.75 4.36
N GLU A 229 -4.76 40.74 3.55
CA GLU A 229 -4.41 39.62 2.67
C GLU A 229 -4.03 38.37 3.47
N ILE A 230 -3.30 38.56 4.58
CA ILE A 230 -2.94 37.50 5.53
C ILE A 230 -4.20 36.89 6.16
N GLU A 231 -5.15 37.70 6.63
CA GLU A 231 -6.38 37.22 7.27
C GLU A 231 -7.29 36.50 6.28
N GLU A 232 -7.53 37.07 5.10
CA GLU A 232 -8.28 36.41 4.02
C GLU A 232 -7.61 35.08 3.62
N THR A 233 -6.28 35.03 3.54
CA THR A 233 -5.52 33.81 3.25
C THR A 233 -5.64 32.78 4.37
N ASN A 234 -5.58 33.22 5.62
CA ASN A 234 -5.62 32.36 6.80
C ASN A 234 -6.98 31.69 7.04
N VAL A 235 -8.07 32.22 6.47
CA VAL A 235 -9.40 31.60 6.49
C VAL A 235 -9.46 30.38 5.57
N TRP A 236 -9.19 30.54 4.27
CA TRP A 236 -9.32 29.41 3.33
C TRP A 236 -8.19 28.38 3.48
N THR A 237 -6.95 28.81 3.74
CA THR A 237 -5.86 27.85 4.02
C THR A 237 -6.09 27.05 5.30
N TYR A 238 -6.82 27.62 6.28
CA TYR A 238 -7.25 26.84 7.45
C TYR A 238 -8.26 25.76 7.05
N ASP A 239 -9.34 26.13 6.37
CA ASP A 239 -10.45 25.21 6.15
C ASP A 239 -10.18 24.16 5.06
N ASP A 240 -9.50 24.56 3.98
CA ASP A 240 -9.19 23.70 2.82
C ASP A 240 -7.90 22.88 2.99
N ILE A 241 -6.90 23.42 3.69
CA ILE A 241 -5.55 22.81 3.76
C ILE A 241 -5.24 22.32 5.16
N ASN A 242 -5.15 23.20 6.16
CA ASN A 242 -4.72 22.82 7.51
C ASN A 242 -5.70 21.84 8.17
N ASN A 243 -7.00 22.07 8.00
CA ASN A 243 -8.08 21.21 8.46
C ASN A 243 -8.49 20.21 7.36
N GLY A 244 -8.39 20.58 6.08
CA GLY A 244 -8.78 19.71 4.95
C GLY A 244 -8.05 18.37 4.88
N VAL A 245 -6.76 18.31 5.24
CA VAL A 245 -6.02 17.03 5.37
C VAL A 245 -6.66 16.10 6.42
N TYR A 246 -7.21 16.65 7.51
CA TYR A 246 -7.93 15.88 8.53
C TYR A 246 -9.36 15.54 8.09
N LYS A 247 -10.05 16.45 7.40
CA LYS A 247 -11.38 16.18 6.82
C LYS A 247 -11.34 15.00 5.83
N ALA A 248 -10.30 14.93 4.99
CA ALA A 248 -10.06 13.78 4.12
C ALA A 248 -9.61 12.54 4.91
N GLY A 249 -8.64 12.69 5.83
CA GLY A 249 -8.04 11.58 6.56
C GLY A 249 -8.96 10.86 7.55
N PHE A 250 -9.93 11.56 8.14
CA PHE A 250 -10.92 11.02 9.08
C PHE A 250 -12.30 10.76 8.46
N ALA A 251 -12.49 10.99 7.16
CA ALA A 251 -13.74 10.65 6.49
C ALA A 251 -14.02 9.14 6.61
N THR A 252 -15.25 8.78 7.01
CA THR A 252 -15.70 7.38 7.12
C THR A 252 -16.49 6.91 5.90
N THR A 253 -16.84 7.82 4.99
CA THR A 253 -17.52 7.57 3.71
C THR A 253 -16.64 7.98 2.53
N GLN A 254 -16.81 7.33 1.38
CA GLN A 254 -16.03 7.61 0.17
C GLN A 254 -16.34 9.02 -0.37
N GLU A 255 -17.60 9.45 -0.26
CA GLU A 255 -18.12 10.74 -0.72
C GLU A 255 -17.51 11.89 0.08
N ALA A 256 -17.44 11.76 1.41
CA ALA A 256 -16.79 12.75 2.28
C ALA A 256 -15.28 12.81 2.03
N TYR A 257 -14.62 11.66 1.82
CA TYR A 257 -13.21 11.63 1.44
C TYR A 257 -12.97 12.35 0.11
N GLU A 258 -13.74 12.01 -0.94
CA GLU A 258 -13.56 12.59 -2.27
C GLU A 258 -13.81 14.09 -2.32
N LYS A 259 -14.87 14.57 -1.65
CA LYS A 259 -15.18 16.00 -1.52
C LYS A 259 -13.98 16.76 -0.92
N ASN A 260 -13.48 16.28 0.21
CA ASN A 260 -12.44 16.98 0.96
C ASN A 260 -11.04 16.86 0.31
N VAL A 261 -10.69 15.71 -0.28
CA VAL A 261 -9.40 15.56 -0.98
C VAL A 261 -9.35 16.38 -2.27
N LYS A 262 -10.46 16.47 -3.03
CA LYS A 262 -10.53 17.32 -4.24
C LYS A 262 -10.39 18.81 -3.88
N GLN A 263 -11.08 19.27 -2.82
CA GLN A 263 -10.96 20.64 -2.31
C GLN A 263 -9.52 20.95 -1.85
N LEU A 264 -8.90 20.06 -1.08
CA LEU A 264 -7.52 20.18 -0.62
C LEU A 264 -6.54 20.40 -1.78
N PHE A 265 -6.61 19.57 -2.83
CA PHE A 265 -5.70 19.70 -3.97
C PHE A 265 -6.00 20.92 -4.85
N SER A 266 -7.26 21.35 -4.97
CA SER A 266 -7.61 22.64 -5.60
C SER A 266 -6.97 23.83 -4.87
N SER A 267 -7.02 23.82 -3.54
CA SER A 267 -6.41 24.88 -2.73
C SER A 267 -4.89 24.78 -2.65
N LEU A 268 -4.28 23.60 -2.78
CA LEU A 268 -2.83 23.46 -3.01
C LEU A 268 -2.41 24.00 -4.39
N ASP A 269 -3.19 23.77 -5.45
CA ASP A 269 -2.96 24.35 -6.78
C ASP A 269 -3.01 25.90 -6.73
N ARG A 270 -3.90 26.47 -5.92
CA ARG A 270 -3.96 27.92 -5.64
C ARG A 270 -2.70 28.43 -4.91
N VAL A 271 -2.21 27.71 -3.90
CA VAL A 271 -0.96 28.05 -3.19
C VAL A 271 0.25 27.99 -4.15
N GLU A 272 0.34 26.94 -4.97
CA GLU A 272 1.42 26.77 -5.94
C GLU A 272 1.46 27.93 -6.95
N ALA A 273 0.31 28.31 -7.51
CA ALA A 273 0.22 29.45 -8.42
C ALA A 273 0.66 30.77 -7.77
N HIS A 274 0.30 30.99 -6.50
CA HIS A 274 0.73 32.18 -5.74
C HIS A 274 2.24 32.17 -5.45
N LEU A 275 2.79 31.05 -4.96
CA LEU A 275 4.23 30.92 -4.68
C LEU A 275 5.11 30.87 -5.94
N ALA A 276 4.53 30.54 -7.09
CA ALA A 276 5.20 30.64 -8.39
C ALA A 276 5.34 32.09 -8.86
N SER A 277 4.37 32.97 -8.53
CA SER A 277 4.40 34.40 -8.85
C SER A 277 4.98 35.30 -7.75
N SER A 278 5.11 34.80 -6.52
CA SER A 278 5.69 35.55 -5.39
C SER A 278 7.09 36.09 -5.71
N PRO A 279 7.38 37.38 -5.45
CA PRO A 279 8.66 38.01 -5.74
C PRO A 279 9.78 37.60 -4.76
N GLY A 280 9.51 36.75 -3.77
CA GLY A 280 10.47 36.37 -2.73
C GLY A 280 10.34 34.92 -2.24
N PRO A 281 11.17 34.53 -1.27
CA PRO A 281 11.26 33.14 -0.80
C PRO A 281 10.08 32.69 0.09
N TYR A 282 9.23 33.62 0.54
CA TYR A 282 8.10 33.41 1.47
C TYR A 282 6.76 33.73 0.79
N TYR A 283 5.66 33.48 1.49
CA TYR A 283 4.30 33.55 0.93
C TYR A 283 4.00 34.94 0.35
N PHE A 284 4.13 35.98 1.17
CA PHE A 284 3.96 37.38 0.75
C PHE A 284 5.30 38.07 0.38
N GLY A 285 6.20 37.34 -0.28
CA GLY A 285 7.45 37.88 -0.80
C GLY A 285 8.66 37.69 0.14
N SER A 286 9.22 38.79 0.66
CA SER A 286 10.52 38.80 1.35
C SER A 286 10.47 38.70 2.87
N ALA A 287 9.31 38.93 3.49
CA ALA A 287 9.11 38.79 4.93
C ALA A 287 8.37 37.49 5.27
N ILE A 288 8.70 36.88 6.43
CA ILE A 288 7.97 35.75 6.98
C ILE A 288 6.74 36.29 7.73
N THR A 289 5.57 35.74 7.46
CA THR A 289 4.29 36.16 8.04
C THR A 289 3.63 35.04 8.84
N GLU A 290 2.55 35.34 9.57
CA GLU A 290 1.76 34.28 10.22
C GLU A 290 1.14 33.28 9.23
N ALA A 291 0.93 33.67 7.97
CA ALA A 291 0.47 32.77 6.91
C ALA A 291 1.53 31.69 6.60
N ASP A 292 2.81 32.06 6.53
CA ASP A 292 3.92 31.12 6.35
C ASP A 292 3.95 30.09 7.49
N ILE A 293 3.88 30.54 8.74
CA ILE A 293 3.90 29.67 9.94
C ILE A 293 2.70 28.71 9.93
N ARG A 294 1.49 29.23 9.66
CA ARG A 294 0.24 28.45 9.68
C ARG A 294 0.21 27.39 8.59
N LEU A 295 0.66 27.72 7.38
CA LEU A 295 0.74 26.79 6.25
C LEU A 295 1.88 25.77 6.43
N TYR A 296 3.06 26.21 6.84
CA TYR A 296 4.28 25.39 6.95
C TYR A 296 4.06 24.16 7.82
N THR A 297 3.42 24.34 8.98
CA THR A 297 3.16 23.26 9.93
C THR A 297 2.34 22.12 9.32
N THR A 298 1.54 22.40 8.28
CA THR A 298 0.82 21.38 7.49
C THR A 298 1.71 20.80 6.39
N ILE A 299 2.34 21.65 5.56
CA ILE A 299 3.13 21.21 4.39
C ILE A 299 4.35 20.36 4.81
N ALA A 300 5.03 20.69 5.90
CA ALA A 300 6.13 19.91 6.44
C ALA A 300 5.73 18.48 6.88
N ARG A 301 4.43 18.24 7.15
CA ARG A 301 3.88 16.91 7.51
C ARG A 301 3.26 16.17 6.33
N PHE A 302 3.13 16.84 5.17
CA PHE A 302 2.37 16.33 4.03
C PHE A 302 2.98 15.04 3.47
N ASP A 303 4.21 15.13 2.96
CA ASP A 303 4.92 13.96 2.42
C ASP A 303 5.29 12.95 3.51
N ALA A 304 5.70 13.44 4.69
CA ALA A 304 6.16 12.60 5.79
C ALA A 304 5.05 11.76 6.44
N CYS A 305 3.78 12.17 6.27
CA CYS A 305 2.64 11.53 6.92
C CYS A 305 1.36 11.54 6.07
N TYR A 306 0.84 12.72 5.71
CA TYR A 306 -0.54 12.85 5.20
C TYR A 306 -0.79 12.10 3.88
N VAL A 307 0.19 12.10 2.96
CA VAL A 307 0.10 11.37 1.68
C VAL A 307 -0.30 9.91 1.88
N GLN A 308 0.32 9.21 2.83
CA GLN A 308 0.02 7.80 3.10
C GLN A 308 -1.08 7.64 4.16
N HIS A 309 -0.96 8.32 5.30
CA HIS A 309 -1.81 8.09 6.48
C HIS A 309 -3.22 8.65 6.28
N PHE A 310 -3.33 9.87 5.74
CA PHE A 310 -4.61 10.52 5.42
C PHE A 310 -5.03 10.36 3.95
N LYS A 311 -4.30 9.52 3.19
CA LYS A 311 -4.56 9.23 1.77
C LYS A 311 -4.59 10.49 0.89
N THR A 312 -3.92 11.58 1.28
CA THR A 312 -3.88 12.83 0.48
C THR A 312 -2.85 12.68 -0.65
N ASN A 313 -3.14 11.81 -1.63
CA ASN A 313 -2.14 11.21 -2.50
C ASN A 313 -2.30 11.48 -4.01
N LEU A 314 -3.13 12.46 -4.43
CA LEU A 314 -3.22 12.84 -5.84
C LEU A 314 -1.88 13.33 -6.41
N ARG A 315 -1.06 13.96 -5.55
CA ARG A 315 0.39 14.18 -5.73
C ARG A 315 1.04 14.49 -4.38
N ASP A 316 2.36 14.30 -4.26
CA ASP A 316 3.13 14.74 -3.10
C ASP A 316 3.68 16.18 -3.31
N ILE A 317 4.20 16.81 -2.26
CA ILE A 317 4.81 18.15 -2.36
C ILE A 317 6.13 18.08 -3.14
N ARG A 318 7.02 17.14 -2.79
CA ARG A 318 8.38 17.06 -3.36
C ARG A 318 8.46 16.89 -4.88
N SER A 319 7.43 16.30 -5.50
CA SER A 319 7.34 16.05 -6.94
C SER A 319 6.17 16.73 -7.63
N GLY A 320 5.06 16.98 -6.94
CA GLY A 320 3.86 17.58 -7.52
C GLY A 320 3.82 19.11 -7.49
N TYR A 321 4.59 19.75 -6.60
CA TYR A 321 4.47 21.19 -6.32
C TYR A 321 5.83 21.91 -6.24
N PRO A 322 6.43 22.30 -7.39
CA PRO A 322 7.75 22.92 -7.45
C PRO A 322 7.93 24.19 -6.59
N ALA A 323 6.96 25.10 -6.58
CA ALA A 323 7.02 26.36 -5.83
C ALA A 323 6.77 26.14 -4.33
N ILE A 324 5.78 25.32 -3.94
CA ILE A 324 5.59 24.92 -2.53
C ILE A 324 6.83 24.19 -2.01
N HIS A 325 7.41 23.27 -2.78
CA HIS A 325 8.62 22.53 -2.38
C HIS A 325 9.87 23.42 -2.31
N ARG A 326 9.95 24.50 -3.10
CA ARG A 326 10.99 25.54 -2.96
C ARG A 326 10.80 26.32 -1.66
N TRP A 327 9.61 26.87 -1.44
CA TRP A 327 9.22 27.62 -0.24
C TRP A 327 9.42 26.81 1.06
N LEU A 328 8.97 25.55 1.08
CA LEU A 328 9.15 24.63 2.20
C LEU A 328 10.63 24.45 2.57
N ARG A 329 11.49 24.29 1.57
CA ARG A 329 12.94 24.12 1.76
C ARG A 329 13.64 25.42 2.16
N ASN A 330 13.12 26.59 1.76
CA ASN A 330 13.64 27.87 2.25
C ASN A 330 13.36 28.01 3.75
N LEU A 331 12.10 27.84 4.17
CA LEU A 331 11.73 27.88 5.58
C LEU A 331 12.49 26.81 6.40
N TYR A 332 12.48 25.55 5.99
CA TYR A 332 13.08 24.46 6.76
C TYR A 332 14.61 24.50 6.84
N TRP A 333 15.33 24.95 5.81
CA TRP A 333 16.80 24.93 5.82
C TRP A 333 17.47 26.27 6.13
N ASP A 334 16.83 27.42 5.85
CA ASP A 334 17.44 28.74 6.11
C ASP A 334 17.07 29.32 7.48
N VAL A 335 15.96 28.88 8.08
CA VAL A 335 15.36 29.53 9.25
C VAL A 335 15.34 28.56 10.44
N PRO A 336 16.27 28.67 11.41
CA PRO A 336 16.39 27.71 12.51
C PRO A 336 15.10 27.50 13.33
N ALA A 337 14.25 28.53 13.43
CA ALA A 337 12.96 28.43 14.10
C ALA A 337 12.02 27.38 13.49
N PHE A 338 12.13 27.11 12.19
CA PHE A 338 11.35 26.09 11.47
C PHE A 338 12.06 24.73 11.46
N HIS A 339 13.40 24.74 11.30
CA HIS A 339 14.23 23.53 11.35
C HIS A 339 14.13 22.81 12.70
N ASP A 340 14.53 23.51 13.77
CA ASP A 340 14.83 22.90 15.07
C ASP A 340 13.56 22.45 15.83
N THR A 341 12.41 23.00 15.44
CA THR A 341 11.10 22.68 16.03
C THR A 341 10.40 21.51 15.30
N THR A 342 10.92 21.06 14.16
CA THR A 342 10.33 19.99 13.34
C THR A 342 10.94 18.62 13.65
N GLN A 343 10.37 17.89 14.61
CA GLN A 343 10.79 16.51 14.95
C GLN A 343 10.00 15.44 14.19
N PHE A 344 10.60 14.89 13.11
CA PHE A 344 9.95 13.90 12.25
C PHE A 344 9.62 12.58 12.94
N GLU A 345 10.42 12.14 13.91
CA GLU A 345 10.10 10.93 14.68
C GLU A 345 8.79 11.08 15.46
N HIS A 346 8.63 12.19 16.18
CA HIS A 346 7.40 12.50 16.91
C HIS A 346 6.21 12.62 15.97
N ILE A 347 6.36 13.31 14.83
CA ILE A 347 5.34 13.40 13.78
C ILE A 347 4.92 11.99 13.32
N LYS A 348 5.84 11.22 12.72
CA LYS A 348 5.51 9.95 12.06
C LYS A 348 4.95 8.93 13.05
N LYS A 349 5.56 8.79 14.22
CA LYS A 349 5.08 7.85 15.25
C LYS A 349 3.73 8.27 15.83
N HIS A 350 3.49 9.56 16.09
CA HIS A 350 2.19 10.03 16.59
C HIS A 350 1.03 9.63 15.69
N TYR A 351 1.05 10.07 14.42
CA TYR A 351 -0.08 9.85 13.52
C TYR A 351 -0.30 8.36 13.27
N THR A 352 0.78 7.61 13.01
CA THR A 352 0.68 6.21 12.60
C THR A 352 0.34 5.27 13.74
N LYS A 353 0.75 5.55 14.99
CA LYS A 353 0.47 4.71 16.16
C LYS A 353 -0.77 5.12 16.95
N SER A 354 -1.08 6.41 17.03
CA SER A 354 -2.24 6.88 17.81
C SER A 354 -3.56 6.72 17.05
N HIS A 355 -3.55 6.74 15.71
CA HIS A 355 -4.76 6.60 14.89
C HIS A 355 -5.01 5.14 14.46
N THR A 356 -5.23 4.25 15.43
CA THR A 356 -5.48 2.82 15.17
C THR A 356 -6.73 2.57 14.33
N GLN A 357 -7.70 3.49 14.31
CA GLN A 357 -8.86 3.44 13.41
C GLN A 357 -8.52 3.64 11.93
N ILE A 358 -7.38 4.27 11.61
CA ILE A 358 -6.84 4.41 10.25
C ILE A 358 -5.79 3.34 9.96
N ASN A 359 -4.92 3.06 10.94
CA ASN A 359 -3.77 2.16 10.83
C ASN A 359 -3.80 1.12 11.96
N PRO A 360 -4.60 0.03 11.84
CA PRO A 360 -4.88 -0.89 12.95
C PRO A 360 -3.65 -1.50 13.62
N PHE A 361 -2.59 -1.76 12.85
CA PHE A 361 -1.35 -2.35 13.36
C PHE A 361 -0.32 -1.34 13.89
N GLY A 362 -0.60 -0.04 13.84
CA GLY A 362 0.32 0.99 14.33
C GLY A 362 1.68 1.04 13.61
N ILE A 363 1.77 0.50 12.39
CA ILE A 363 3.03 0.42 11.64
C ILE A 363 3.40 1.82 11.13
N THR A 364 4.55 2.33 11.53
CA THR A 364 5.10 3.61 11.05
C THR A 364 5.89 3.38 9.77
N PRO A 365 5.53 4.00 8.61
CA PRO A 365 6.31 3.89 7.39
C PRO A 365 7.71 4.51 7.55
N LEU A 366 8.72 3.84 6.98
CA LEU A 366 10.09 4.38 6.92
C LEU A 366 10.17 5.58 5.97
N GLY A 367 9.49 5.49 4.83
CA GLY A 367 9.46 6.55 3.82
C GLY A 367 8.66 7.80 4.24
N PRO A 368 8.71 8.85 3.42
CA PRO A 368 9.65 9.05 2.32
C PRO A 368 11.05 9.44 2.85
N THR A 369 12.11 9.03 2.17
CA THR A 369 13.50 9.29 2.61
C THR A 369 14.23 10.21 1.61
N PRO A 370 14.85 11.32 2.05
CA PRO A 370 14.74 11.94 3.37
C PRO A 370 13.34 12.55 3.61
N ASP A 371 13.00 12.85 4.86
CA ASP A 371 11.70 13.46 5.20
C ASP A 371 11.52 14.83 4.51
N ILE A 372 12.57 15.67 4.46
CA ILE A 372 12.66 16.88 3.64
C ILE A 372 13.91 16.79 2.74
N LEU A 373 13.78 17.12 1.45
CA LEU A 373 14.91 17.11 0.53
C LEU A 373 15.87 18.30 0.77
N PRO A 374 17.20 18.10 0.63
CA PRO A 374 18.15 19.20 0.69
C PRO A 374 17.92 20.28 -0.37
N LYS A 375 18.47 21.47 -0.09
CA LYS A 375 18.69 22.51 -1.11
C LYS A 375 19.72 22.01 -2.14
N GLY A 376 19.60 22.50 -3.37
CA GLY A 376 20.46 22.06 -4.49
C GLY A 376 20.09 20.71 -5.11
N TYR A 377 19.11 19.96 -4.57
CA TYR A 377 18.56 18.78 -5.25
C TYR A 377 17.71 19.20 -6.46
N ALA A 378 18.39 19.49 -7.57
CA ALA A 378 17.77 19.70 -8.86
C ALA A 378 17.43 18.34 -9.47
N ARG A 379 16.14 17.98 -9.49
CA ARG A 379 15.69 17.06 -10.53
C ARG A 379 15.91 17.76 -11.87
N ASN A 380 16.54 17.09 -12.82
CA ASN A 380 16.45 17.43 -14.24
C ASN A 380 15.01 17.17 -14.70
N ILE A 381 14.07 18.00 -14.24
CA ILE A 381 12.71 18.01 -14.75
C ILE A 381 12.82 18.65 -16.14
N PHE A 382 12.86 17.80 -17.17
CA PHE A 382 12.52 18.23 -18.52
C PHE A 382 11.04 18.61 -18.50
N ILE A 383 10.77 19.86 -18.12
CA ILE A 383 9.47 20.49 -18.29
C ILE A 383 9.29 20.70 -19.78
N VAL A 384 8.76 19.68 -20.46
CA VAL A 384 8.18 19.84 -21.80
C VAL A 384 6.80 20.49 -21.63
N VAL A 385 6.81 21.74 -21.15
CA VAL A 385 5.68 22.63 -21.38
C VAL A 385 5.72 22.96 -22.86
N GLY A 386 4.69 22.52 -23.58
CA GLY A 386 4.48 22.86 -24.97
C GLY A 386 4.19 24.34 -25.12
N CYS A 387 5.23 25.18 -25.14
CA CYS A 387 5.14 26.54 -25.61
C CYS A 387 5.47 26.56 -27.10
N LYS A 388 4.53 27.03 -27.93
CA LYS A 388 4.79 27.30 -29.35
C LYS A 388 5.86 28.38 -29.46
N ILE A 389 7.10 28.00 -29.75
CA ILE A 389 8.09 28.95 -30.25
C ILE A 389 7.77 29.16 -31.73
N SER A 390 7.29 30.36 -32.06
CA SER A 390 7.14 30.81 -33.45
C SER A 390 8.51 30.85 -34.13
N ASP A 391 8.58 30.28 -35.32
CA ASP A 391 9.78 30.29 -36.15
C ASP A 391 10.13 31.73 -36.56
N THR A 392 11.18 32.31 -35.96
CA THR A 392 11.89 33.49 -36.50
C THR A 392 13.18 33.77 -35.71
N THR A 393 14.31 33.30 -36.26
CA THR A 393 15.61 34.02 -36.44
C THR A 393 16.82 33.10 -36.33
N ARG A 394 17.37 32.70 -37.47
CA ARG A 394 18.75 32.17 -37.56
C ARG A 394 19.75 33.31 -37.30
N ARG A 395 20.61 33.18 -36.28
CA ARG A 395 21.96 33.81 -36.31
C ARG A 395 23.01 32.84 -35.78
N LYS A 396 24.18 32.86 -36.42
CA LYS A 396 25.32 31.95 -36.21
C LYS A 396 26.03 32.27 -34.89
N VAL A 397 26.52 31.23 -34.19
CA VAL A 397 27.42 31.36 -33.03
C VAL A 397 28.80 30.82 -33.41
N PRO A 398 29.90 31.58 -33.25
CA PRO A 398 31.27 31.10 -33.45
C PRO A 398 31.80 30.36 -32.20
N PRO A 399 32.84 29.51 -32.32
CA PRO A 399 33.33 28.69 -31.22
C PRO A 399 34.14 29.49 -30.19
N PHE A 400 33.87 29.25 -28.90
CA PHE A 400 34.60 29.90 -27.80
C PHE A 400 35.91 29.16 -27.45
N ARG A 401 36.97 29.93 -27.20
CA ARG A 401 38.29 29.42 -26.79
C ARG A 401 38.35 29.08 -25.30
N SER A 402 39.25 28.16 -24.97
CA SER A 402 39.63 27.75 -23.61
C SER A 402 40.12 28.91 -22.74
N LEU A 403 39.63 28.96 -21.50
CA LEU A 403 40.20 29.73 -20.39
C LEU A 403 40.38 28.81 -19.17
N ALA A 404 41.51 28.11 -19.14
CA ALA A 404 42.00 27.42 -17.96
C ALA A 404 43.22 28.17 -17.43
N HIS A 405 43.08 28.93 -16.33
CA HIS A 405 44.17 29.26 -15.40
C HIS A 405 43.64 30.05 -14.18
N LEU A 406 43.40 29.34 -13.06
CA LEU A 406 43.61 29.87 -11.70
C LEU A 406 44.20 28.71 -10.87
N PRO A 407 45.31 28.92 -10.12
CA PRO A 407 45.97 27.85 -9.38
C PRO A 407 45.29 27.55 -8.04
N GLY A 408 45.11 26.27 -7.73
CA GLY A 408 44.67 25.82 -6.40
C GLY A 408 45.82 25.76 -5.38
N PRO A 409 45.51 25.64 -4.07
CA PRO A 409 46.51 25.74 -3.00
C PRO A 409 47.54 24.58 -2.98
N PRO A 410 48.74 24.81 -2.43
CA PRO A 410 49.87 23.89 -2.53
C PRO A 410 49.68 22.58 -1.74
N LYS A 411 50.41 21.54 -2.17
CA LYS A 411 50.19 20.13 -1.79
C LYS A 411 50.26 19.79 -0.29
N LYS A 412 50.86 20.62 0.57
CA LYS A 412 50.96 20.36 2.02
C LYS A 412 49.61 20.51 2.76
N GLU A 413 48.73 21.40 2.34
CA GLU A 413 47.40 21.61 2.96
C GLU A 413 46.50 20.38 2.81
N ARG A 414 46.48 19.78 1.60
CA ARG A 414 45.66 18.60 1.28
C ARG A 414 46.01 17.37 2.10
N HIS A 415 47.26 17.25 2.56
CA HIS A 415 47.67 16.10 3.37
C HIS A 415 47.11 16.18 4.79
N ARG A 416 47.10 17.37 5.41
CA ARG A 416 46.48 17.60 6.73
C ARG A 416 44.97 17.34 6.72
N ILE A 417 44.26 17.82 5.69
CA ILE A 417 42.81 17.63 5.55
C ILE A 417 42.46 16.13 5.42
N ASN A 418 43.21 15.39 4.59
CA ASN A 418 42.98 13.95 4.42
C ASN A 418 43.36 13.13 5.68
N GLN A 419 44.38 13.56 6.44
CA GLN A 419 44.80 12.87 7.65
C GLN A 419 43.80 13.04 8.81
N ALA A 420 43.17 14.21 8.94
CA ALA A 420 42.10 14.45 9.93
C ALA A 420 40.82 13.65 9.63
N LEU A 421 40.48 13.45 8.35
CA LEU A 421 39.31 12.67 7.93
C LEU A 421 39.46 11.15 8.19
N LEU A 422 40.70 10.63 8.20
CA LEU A 422 40.97 9.21 8.47
C LEU A 422 40.85 8.84 9.96
N THR A 423 41.02 9.80 10.88
CA THR A 423 40.92 9.57 12.33
C THR A 423 39.50 9.53 12.92
N MET A 424 38.44 9.81 12.14
CA MET A 424 37.07 9.90 12.65
C MET A 424 36.13 8.74 12.25
N SER A 425 36.65 7.62 11.71
CA SER A 425 35.80 6.54 11.15
C SER A 425 36.06 5.12 11.68
N THR A 426 36.79 4.96 12.79
CA THR A 426 37.06 3.63 13.37
C THR A 426 36.98 3.59 14.90
N THR A 427 35.77 3.71 15.46
CA THR A 427 35.46 3.26 16.83
C THR A 427 33.99 2.85 16.95
N HIS A 428 33.73 1.53 16.84
CA HIS A 428 32.87 0.73 17.73
C HIS A 428 32.53 -0.61 17.06
N TYR A 429 33.28 -1.67 17.41
CA TYR A 429 32.83 -3.04 17.68
C TYR A 429 34.07 -3.92 17.90
N ALA A 430 34.30 -4.37 19.14
CA ALA A 430 35.32 -5.35 19.51
C ALA A 430 34.82 -6.17 20.72
N PRO A 431 35.20 -7.44 20.87
CA PRO A 431 34.42 -8.41 21.65
C PRO A 431 34.79 -8.50 23.14
N VAL A 432 33.84 -8.99 23.94
CA VAL A 432 34.01 -9.29 25.36
C VAL A 432 34.94 -10.50 25.54
N THR A 433 35.95 -10.35 26.40
CA THR A 433 36.76 -11.46 26.95
C THR A 433 36.87 -11.31 28.46
N GLN A 434 36.93 -12.44 29.18
CA GLN A 434 36.88 -12.48 30.65
C GLN A 434 38.21 -12.04 31.31
N PRO A 435 38.19 -11.52 32.56
CA PRO A 435 39.37 -11.02 33.24
C PRO A 435 40.15 -12.11 34.03
N PRO A 436 41.48 -11.98 34.18
CA PRO A 436 42.28 -12.78 35.12
C PRO A 436 42.32 -12.16 36.54
N ALA A 437 42.77 -12.94 37.52
CA ALA A 437 42.59 -12.69 38.97
C ALA A 437 43.89 -12.30 39.73
N LEU A 438 43.79 -12.34 41.09
CA LEU A 438 44.80 -12.13 42.17
C LEU A 438 44.74 -10.72 42.82
N LYS A 439 44.82 -10.52 44.15
CA LYS A 439 45.00 -11.42 45.34
C LYS A 439 44.62 -10.64 46.63
N GLY A 440 44.04 -11.26 47.67
CA GLY A 440 43.96 -10.63 49.02
C GLY A 440 42.73 -11.00 49.88
N SER A 441 42.90 -11.97 50.78
CA SER A 441 41.99 -12.42 51.87
C SER A 441 42.21 -11.57 53.17
N PRO A 442 41.42 -11.65 54.29
CA PRO A 442 40.75 -12.88 54.79
C PRO A 442 39.40 -12.78 55.55
N ASP A 443 38.87 -13.99 55.87
CA ASP A 443 37.99 -14.37 57.00
C ASP A 443 36.55 -13.78 57.08
N ARG A 444 35.45 -14.53 57.28
CA ARG A 444 35.11 -15.91 57.76
C ARG A 444 33.68 -16.30 57.29
N SER A 445 33.09 -17.50 57.41
CA SER A 445 33.52 -18.89 57.77
C SER A 445 32.39 -19.91 57.39
N SER A 446 32.64 -21.22 57.53
CA SER A 446 31.67 -22.37 57.62
C SER A 446 30.51 -22.45 56.57
N SER A 447 30.43 -23.34 55.56
CA SER A 447 30.72 -24.81 55.40
C SER A 447 29.72 -25.76 56.11
N PRO A 448 29.41 -26.99 55.61
CA PRO A 448 29.58 -27.58 54.24
C PRO A 448 28.46 -28.57 53.75
N SER A 449 28.72 -29.25 52.61
CA SER A 449 28.15 -30.55 52.12
C SER A 449 26.75 -30.58 51.44
N GLY A 450 26.42 -31.51 50.52
CA GLY A 450 27.23 -32.54 49.83
C GLY A 450 26.41 -33.52 48.94
N SER A 451 26.98 -33.93 47.79
CA SER A 451 26.82 -35.17 46.99
C SER A 451 25.49 -36.00 46.88
N THR A 452 25.18 -36.38 45.64
CA THR A 452 24.40 -37.55 45.11
C THR A 452 24.90 -38.94 45.63
N PRO A 453 24.30 -40.13 45.30
CA PRO A 453 23.05 -40.48 44.58
C PRO A 453 22.21 -41.64 45.23
N THR A 454 21.25 -42.22 44.49
CA THR A 454 20.96 -43.70 44.31
C THR A 454 19.47 -44.08 44.31
N GLN A 455 19.10 -45.10 43.54
CA GLN A 455 17.76 -45.71 43.42
C GLN A 455 17.39 -46.63 44.60
N MET A 456 16.10 -46.94 44.78
CA MET A 456 15.64 -48.22 45.34
C MET A 456 14.21 -48.60 44.89
N THR A 457 14.07 -49.82 44.37
CA THR A 457 12.89 -50.71 44.42
C THR A 457 13.02 -51.60 45.70
N PRO A 458 12.11 -52.54 46.11
CA PRO A 458 11.17 -53.32 45.27
C PRO A 458 9.82 -53.83 45.89
N ASP A 459 9.08 -54.61 45.08
CA ASP A 459 8.09 -55.71 45.34
C ASP A 459 6.95 -55.53 46.36
N SER A 460 5.67 -55.87 46.06
CA SER A 460 5.17 -57.26 45.94
C SER A 460 3.65 -57.34 45.60
N ASN A 461 3.09 -58.57 45.45
CA ASN A 461 1.77 -58.92 44.83
C ASN A 461 0.59 -59.11 45.83
N SER A 462 -0.60 -59.43 45.26
CA SER A 462 -1.70 -60.30 45.79
C SER A 462 -2.62 -59.70 46.89
N ASP A 463 -3.89 -60.09 47.07
CA ASP A 463 -4.83 -60.97 46.32
C ASP A 463 -6.30 -60.65 46.72
N ASP A 464 -7.27 -61.41 46.17
CA ASP A 464 -8.69 -61.59 46.62
C ASP A 464 -9.62 -60.34 46.50
N GLY A 465 -10.93 -60.41 46.18
CA GLY A 465 -11.98 -61.42 46.43
C GLY A 465 -12.97 -60.85 47.48
N ASP A 466 -14.30 -61.00 47.46
CA ASP A 466 -15.28 -61.58 46.53
C ASP A 466 -16.66 -60.91 46.82
N ASP A 467 -17.78 -61.58 46.50
CA ASP A 467 -19.18 -61.35 46.92
C ASP A 467 -19.98 -60.21 46.21
N GLU A 468 -21.27 -60.35 45.90
CA GLU A 468 -22.19 -61.35 45.31
C GLU A 468 -23.61 -60.71 45.35
N ASP A 469 -24.67 -61.47 45.04
CA ASP A 469 -26.12 -61.16 45.20
C ASP A 469 -26.76 -60.16 44.19
N GLU A 470 -27.58 -60.59 43.21
CA GLU A 470 -28.98 -61.13 43.24
C GLU A 470 -29.99 -60.03 42.81
N ASP A 471 -31.12 -60.24 42.11
CA ASP A 471 -31.71 -61.38 41.36
C ASP A 471 -32.75 -60.83 40.32
N ALA A 472 -33.50 -61.71 39.66
CA ALA A 472 -34.60 -61.53 38.67
C ALA A 472 -35.74 -60.54 39.07
N GLY A 473 -36.70 -60.15 38.21
CA GLY A 473 -37.02 -60.45 36.79
C GLY A 473 -38.49 -60.09 36.46
N GLU A 474 -38.87 -60.16 35.16
CA GLU A 474 -40.26 -60.15 34.60
C GLU A 474 -41.15 -58.90 34.94
N GLU A 475 -42.25 -58.50 34.28
CA GLU A 475 -43.11 -58.92 33.13
C GLU A 475 -43.32 -57.66 32.23
N GLY A 476 -43.87 -57.60 31.01
CA GLY A 476 -44.65 -58.54 30.18
C GLY A 476 -46.06 -58.00 29.85
N PHE A 477 -46.27 -57.33 28.70
CA PHE A 477 -47.61 -57.31 28.04
C PHE A 477 -47.61 -56.96 26.53
N GLU A 478 -48.60 -57.50 25.83
CA GLU A 478 -48.78 -57.65 24.38
C GLU A 478 -49.15 -56.34 23.61
N MET A 479 -48.73 -56.07 22.37
CA MET A 479 -48.82 -56.77 21.06
C MET A 479 -50.10 -56.42 20.25
N ARG A 480 -49.92 -55.84 19.04
CA ARG A 480 -50.85 -56.02 17.90
C ARG A 480 -50.20 -55.71 16.55
N GLU A 481 -50.34 -56.66 15.63
CA GLU A 481 -49.68 -56.71 14.32
C GLU A 481 -50.44 -55.95 13.21
N PHE A 482 -49.75 -55.67 12.11
CA PHE A 482 -49.98 -56.31 10.79
C PHE A 482 -48.75 -56.00 9.92
N SER A 483 -47.92 -57.00 9.58
CA SER A 483 -48.03 -57.86 8.38
C SER A 483 -47.67 -57.11 7.08
N GLN A 484 -46.77 -57.56 6.19
CA GLN A 484 -45.99 -58.81 6.06
C GLN A 484 -44.69 -58.46 5.28
N GLY A 485 -43.51 -58.95 5.68
CA GLY A 485 -42.86 -60.14 5.09
C GLY A 485 -41.84 -59.72 4.02
N SER A 486 -40.72 -60.38 3.75
CA SER A 486 -40.03 -61.58 4.25
C SER A 486 -38.63 -61.58 3.55
N GLU A 487 -37.55 -62.26 3.93
CA GLU A 487 -37.09 -63.08 5.07
C GLU A 487 -35.55 -63.28 4.90
N ASP A 488 -34.92 -64.11 5.74
CA ASP A 488 -33.55 -64.66 5.64
C ASP A 488 -32.38 -63.66 5.86
N GLU A 489 -31.68 -63.63 7.01
CA GLU A 489 -30.80 -64.66 7.61
C GLU A 489 -29.48 -64.89 6.81
N GLU A 490 -28.28 -65.07 7.39
CA GLU A 490 -27.93 -65.46 8.76
C GLU A 490 -26.55 -64.93 9.24
N ARG A 491 -26.34 -65.01 10.56
CA ARG A 491 -25.11 -65.00 11.39
C ARG A 491 -23.87 -65.70 10.77
N GLU A 492 -22.60 -65.52 11.18
CA GLU A 492 -21.89 -64.72 12.20
C GLU A 492 -20.36 -64.94 12.01
N LYS A 493 -19.49 -63.93 12.21
CA LYS A 493 -18.21 -64.08 12.96
C LYS A 493 -17.37 -62.80 13.10
N LYS A 494 -16.68 -62.77 14.24
CA LYS A 494 -15.97 -61.67 14.90
C LYS A 494 -14.46 -61.87 14.76
N PHE A 495 -13.69 -60.88 14.30
CA PHE A 495 -12.25 -60.75 14.62
C PHE A 495 -11.73 -59.31 14.44
N GLU A 496 -10.58 -58.99 15.03
CA GLU A 496 -10.19 -57.65 15.45
C GLU A 496 -9.39 -56.77 14.43
N ARG A 497 -9.49 -55.45 14.66
CA ARG A 497 -8.46 -54.41 14.46
C ARG A 497 -7.66 -54.36 13.14
N ARG A 498 -8.10 -53.49 12.22
CA ARG A 498 -7.22 -52.47 11.59
C ARG A 498 -8.03 -51.31 11.00
N GLY A 499 -7.50 -50.09 11.11
CA GLY A 499 -8.23 -48.89 10.69
C GLY A 499 -8.35 -48.74 9.17
N SER A 500 -9.54 -48.35 8.70
CA SER A 500 -9.78 -47.85 7.34
C SER A 500 -10.91 -46.83 7.33
N PHE A 501 -10.79 -45.84 6.46
CA PHE A 501 -11.88 -44.91 6.13
C PHE A 501 -13.05 -45.64 5.47
N SER A 502 -14.26 -45.34 5.93
CA SER A 502 -15.55 -45.49 5.24
C SER A 502 -16.42 -44.35 5.79
N THR A 503 -17.14 -43.55 4.99
CA THR A 503 -18.14 -43.99 4.02
C THR A 503 -17.94 -43.45 2.60
N VAL A 504 -17.91 -44.37 1.63
CA VAL A 504 -18.19 -44.06 0.22
C VAL A 504 -19.61 -44.54 -0.08
N GLN A 505 -20.58 -43.63 0.04
CA GLN A 505 -21.94 -43.81 -0.46
C GLN A 505 -22.50 -42.45 -0.90
N SER A 506 -23.38 -42.47 -1.92
CA SER A 506 -24.04 -41.33 -2.57
C SER A 506 -23.18 -40.33 -3.39
N PHE A 507 -22.57 -40.80 -4.48
CA PHE A 507 -22.41 -39.99 -5.69
C PHE A 507 -22.68 -40.78 -6.99
N GLN A 508 -23.90 -41.33 -7.10
CA GLN A 508 -24.55 -41.43 -8.41
C GLN A 508 -25.15 -40.06 -8.74
N LEU A 509 -24.52 -39.33 -9.65
CA LEU A 509 -25.12 -38.23 -10.39
C LEU A 509 -24.69 -38.40 -11.85
N TYR A 510 -25.56 -37.95 -12.76
CA TYR A 510 -25.54 -38.15 -14.22
C TYR A 510 -26.10 -39.49 -14.68
N THR A 511 -27.27 -39.41 -15.33
CA THR A 511 -27.72 -40.42 -16.29
C THR A 511 -26.93 -40.28 -17.61
N PRO A 512 -26.86 -41.32 -18.46
CA PRO A 512 -26.10 -41.28 -19.72
C PRO A 512 -26.58 -40.25 -20.76
N ASP A 513 -27.76 -39.63 -20.55
CA ASP A 513 -28.28 -38.54 -21.37
C ASP A 513 -27.74 -37.17 -20.92
N GLU A 514 -27.57 -36.95 -19.61
CA GLU A 514 -27.00 -35.71 -19.09
C GLU A 514 -25.50 -35.58 -19.41
N GLU A 515 -24.75 -36.69 -19.41
CA GLU A 515 -23.33 -36.70 -19.86
C GLU A 515 -23.20 -36.29 -21.33
N ARG A 516 -24.12 -36.72 -22.20
CA ARG A 516 -24.16 -36.33 -23.63
C ARG A 516 -24.36 -34.81 -23.82
N GLY A 517 -25.06 -34.15 -22.90
CA GLY A 517 -25.23 -32.69 -22.91
C GLY A 517 -23.97 -31.91 -22.50
N VAL A 518 -23.21 -32.42 -21.53
CA VAL A 518 -22.04 -31.75 -20.96
C VAL A 518 -20.78 -31.91 -21.83
N VAL A 519 -20.56 -33.11 -22.42
CA VAL A 519 -19.33 -33.43 -23.16
C VAL A 519 -19.19 -32.69 -24.50
N ARG A 520 -20.27 -32.09 -25.03
CA ARG A 520 -20.25 -31.30 -26.28
C ARG A 520 -19.79 -29.83 -26.12
N LYS A 521 -19.41 -29.37 -24.93
CA LYS A 521 -19.18 -27.93 -24.63
C LYS A 521 -17.77 -27.63 -24.09
N PHE A 522 -16.73 -27.74 -24.92
CA PHE A 522 -15.46 -27.03 -24.69
C PHE A 522 -15.09 -26.14 -25.88
N ASP A 523 -14.81 -24.88 -25.52
CA ASP A 523 -14.41 -23.65 -26.23
C ASP A 523 -15.12 -23.23 -27.53
N ARG A 524 -15.57 -24.13 -28.41
CA ARG A 524 -16.20 -23.76 -29.69
C ARG A 524 -17.61 -23.13 -29.57
N ARG A 525 -18.06 -22.77 -28.36
CA ARG A 525 -19.51 -22.73 -28.07
C ARG A 525 -20.09 -21.67 -27.13
N LEU A 526 -19.44 -20.57 -26.73
CA LEU A 526 -20.16 -19.61 -25.86
C LEU A 526 -21.34 -18.94 -26.58
N ALA A 527 -21.07 -18.18 -27.65
CA ALA A 527 -22.13 -17.62 -28.49
C ALA A 527 -23.02 -18.71 -29.14
N PHE A 528 -22.49 -19.93 -29.37
CA PHE A 528 -23.25 -21.09 -29.83
C PHE A 528 -24.26 -21.61 -28.78
N ILE A 529 -23.93 -21.53 -27.49
CA ILE A 529 -24.83 -21.91 -26.38
C ILE A 529 -25.97 -20.91 -26.24
N ALA A 530 -25.72 -19.66 -26.62
CA ALA A 530 -26.64 -18.53 -26.52
C ALA A 530 -27.46 -18.26 -27.81
N GLY A 531 -27.33 -19.11 -28.83
CA GLY A 531 -28.15 -19.09 -30.05
C GLY A 531 -27.62 -18.26 -31.22
N LEU A 532 -26.40 -17.69 -31.18
CA LEU A 532 -25.82 -16.92 -32.30
C LEU A 532 -25.91 -17.63 -33.68
N PRO A 533 -25.62 -18.96 -33.82
CA PRO A 533 -25.68 -19.63 -35.11
C PRO A 533 -27.11 -19.79 -35.62
N ASP A 534 -28.08 -19.91 -34.71
CA ASP A 534 -29.49 -20.11 -35.03
C ASP A 534 -30.15 -18.76 -35.39
N ASP A 535 -29.77 -17.68 -34.71
CA ASP A 535 -30.26 -16.29 -34.91
C ASP A 535 -29.64 -15.58 -36.14
N LEU A 536 -28.42 -15.97 -36.56
CA LEU A 536 -27.73 -15.46 -37.78
C LEU A 536 -27.57 -16.50 -38.90
N HIS A 537 -28.11 -17.70 -38.77
CA HIS A 537 -27.99 -18.82 -39.71
C HIS A 537 -26.53 -19.13 -40.16
N LEU A 538 -25.60 -19.18 -39.20
CA LEU A 538 -24.17 -19.36 -39.48
C LEU A 538 -23.77 -20.82 -39.70
N SER A 539 -23.11 -21.12 -40.82
CA SER A 539 -22.47 -22.42 -41.04
C SER A 539 -21.22 -22.61 -40.16
N SER A 540 -20.84 -23.87 -39.92
CA SER A 540 -19.65 -24.19 -39.13
C SER A 540 -18.35 -23.62 -39.73
N SER A 541 -18.24 -23.56 -41.06
CA SER A 541 -17.08 -22.96 -41.73
C SER A 541 -17.03 -21.44 -41.55
N GLN A 542 -18.18 -20.75 -41.58
CA GLN A 542 -18.26 -19.31 -41.29
C GLN A 542 -17.83 -19.00 -39.85
N TYR A 543 -18.24 -19.83 -38.88
CA TYR A 543 -17.81 -19.67 -37.49
C TYR A 543 -16.28 -19.82 -37.32
N GLU A 544 -15.66 -20.78 -38.01
CA GLU A 544 -14.19 -20.90 -38.03
C GLU A 544 -13.52 -19.68 -38.68
N TRP A 545 -14.11 -19.09 -39.71
CA TRP A 545 -13.62 -17.84 -40.31
C TRP A 545 -13.72 -16.63 -39.38
N LEU A 546 -14.79 -16.50 -38.56
CA LEU A 546 -14.92 -15.45 -37.54
C LEU A 546 -13.85 -15.54 -36.46
N LEU A 547 -13.48 -16.77 -36.06
CA LEU A 547 -12.39 -17.00 -35.11
C LEU A 547 -11.03 -16.69 -35.75
N THR A 548 -10.85 -17.13 -37.00
CA THR A 548 -9.59 -16.99 -37.74
C THR A 548 -9.27 -15.54 -38.11
N SER A 549 -10.28 -14.73 -38.46
CA SER A 549 -10.06 -13.32 -38.84
C SER A 549 -9.48 -12.49 -37.70
N PHE A 550 -9.95 -12.71 -36.46
CA PHE A 550 -9.40 -12.09 -35.26
C PHE A 550 -7.92 -12.42 -35.07
N TYR A 551 -7.54 -13.71 -35.11
CA TYR A 551 -6.13 -14.10 -34.92
C TYR A 551 -5.22 -13.59 -36.05
N ILE A 552 -5.71 -13.57 -37.30
CA ILE A 552 -4.95 -13.00 -38.42
C ILE A 552 -4.68 -11.51 -38.21
N THR A 553 -5.68 -10.70 -37.88
CA THR A 553 -5.44 -9.26 -37.67
C THR A 553 -4.64 -8.97 -36.42
N TYR A 554 -4.89 -9.71 -35.32
CA TYR A 554 -4.10 -9.60 -34.10
C TYR A 554 -2.60 -9.80 -34.39
N VAL A 555 -2.24 -10.89 -35.10
CA VAL A 555 -0.85 -11.20 -35.49
C VAL A 555 -0.26 -10.15 -36.46
N LEU A 556 -1.02 -9.70 -37.46
CA LEU A 556 -0.55 -8.71 -38.43
C LEU A 556 -0.25 -7.35 -37.80
N PHE A 557 -0.96 -6.99 -36.73
CA PHE A 557 -0.84 -5.69 -36.07
C PHE A 557 0.01 -5.69 -34.80
N GLU A 558 0.68 -6.79 -34.46
CA GLU A 558 1.63 -6.91 -33.34
C GLU A 558 2.71 -5.81 -33.27
N TRP A 559 3.11 -5.27 -34.42
CA TRP A 559 4.07 -4.16 -34.49
C TRP A 559 3.59 -2.90 -33.75
N MET A 560 2.28 -2.75 -33.54
CA MET A 560 1.67 -1.68 -32.75
C MET A 560 2.17 -1.67 -31.29
N THR A 561 2.64 -2.80 -30.75
CA THR A 561 3.33 -2.88 -29.45
C THR A 561 4.56 -1.95 -29.37
N LEU A 562 5.19 -1.60 -30.50
CA LEU A 562 6.31 -0.65 -30.52
C LEU A 562 5.87 0.81 -30.36
N LEU A 563 4.58 1.14 -30.58
CA LEU A 563 4.05 2.50 -30.47
C LEU A 563 4.06 3.05 -29.04
N TYR A 564 4.17 2.19 -28.01
CA TYR A 564 4.43 2.57 -26.61
C TYR A 564 5.72 3.38 -26.40
N ARG A 565 6.61 3.43 -27.40
CA ARG A 565 7.83 4.26 -27.38
C ARG A 565 7.64 5.66 -27.98
N ILE A 566 6.56 5.87 -28.73
CA ILE A 566 6.25 7.11 -29.45
C ILE A 566 5.09 7.84 -28.76
N ILE A 567 4.05 7.09 -28.40
CA ILE A 567 2.82 7.60 -27.79
C ILE A 567 2.88 7.36 -26.27
N PRO A 568 2.57 8.37 -25.44
CA PRO A 568 2.51 8.19 -23.98
C PRO A 568 1.53 7.06 -23.60
N ALA A 569 2.01 6.11 -22.79
CA ALA A 569 1.27 4.89 -22.49
C ALA A 569 -0.13 5.13 -21.86
N HIS A 570 -0.31 6.18 -21.07
CA HIS A 570 -1.63 6.51 -20.50
C HIS A 570 -2.67 6.89 -21.58
N ILE A 571 -2.24 7.51 -22.69
CA ILE A 571 -3.09 7.78 -23.85
C ILE A 571 -3.26 6.49 -24.65
N TYR A 572 -2.17 5.79 -24.93
CA TYR A 572 -2.18 4.65 -25.86
C TYR A 572 -2.95 3.45 -25.32
N ILE A 573 -2.75 3.08 -24.04
CA ILE A 573 -3.53 2.03 -23.37
C ILE A 573 -5.02 2.40 -23.34
N SER A 574 -5.36 3.66 -23.04
CA SER A 574 -6.76 4.12 -23.02
C SER A 574 -7.40 4.03 -24.41
N ILE A 575 -6.67 4.38 -25.48
CA ILE A 575 -7.16 4.21 -26.85
C ILE A 575 -7.41 2.73 -27.17
N CYS A 576 -6.48 1.83 -26.86
CA CYS A 576 -6.63 0.40 -27.10
C CYS A 576 -7.83 -0.20 -26.31
N VAL A 577 -7.95 0.10 -25.02
CA VAL A 577 -9.04 -0.42 -24.18
C VAL A 577 -10.39 0.15 -24.60
N CYS A 578 -10.47 1.45 -24.92
CA CYS A 578 -11.70 2.06 -25.43
C CYS A 578 -12.08 1.53 -26.83
N SER A 579 -11.12 1.35 -27.74
CA SER A 579 -11.42 0.82 -29.08
C SER A 579 -11.88 -0.64 -28.99
N TRP A 580 -11.22 -1.47 -28.19
CA TRP A 580 -11.65 -2.85 -27.90
C TRP A 580 -13.06 -2.89 -27.31
N GLY A 581 -13.34 -2.11 -26.26
CA GLY A 581 -14.65 -2.08 -25.60
C GLY A 581 -15.78 -1.58 -26.51
N LEU A 582 -15.51 -0.56 -27.34
CA LEU A 582 -16.48 -0.06 -28.32
C LEU A 582 -16.74 -1.08 -29.43
N LEU A 583 -15.71 -1.76 -29.94
CA LEU A 583 -15.85 -2.77 -30.98
C LEU A 583 -16.57 -4.02 -30.45
N ALA A 584 -16.27 -4.45 -29.22
CA ALA A 584 -16.94 -5.57 -28.57
C ALA A 584 -18.43 -5.27 -28.34
N SER A 585 -18.74 -4.09 -27.80
CA SER A 585 -20.13 -3.62 -27.64
C SER A 585 -20.88 -3.52 -28.97
N SER A 586 -20.16 -3.18 -30.05
CA SER A 586 -20.73 -3.06 -31.40
C SER A 586 -21.12 -4.40 -32.03
N GLN A 587 -20.58 -5.54 -31.54
CA GLN A 587 -21.00 -6.87 -32.01
C GLN A 587 -22.49 -7.13 -31.77
N ALA A 588 -23.05 -6.65 -30.65
CA ALA A 588 -24.46 -6.83 -30.30
C ALA A 588 -25.45 -6.20 -31.30
N LEU A 589 -24.97 -5.26 -32.13
CA LEU A 589 -25.74 -4.58 -33.18
C LEU A 589 -25.67 -5.30 -34.53
N VAL A 590 -24.87 -6.36 -34.66
CA VAL A 590 -24.63 -7.03 -35.95
C VAL A 590 -25.71 -8.07 -36.25
N THR A 591 -26.22 -8.01 -37.48
CA THR A 591 -27.26 -8.92 -38.00
C THR A 591 -26.81 -9.72 -39.23
N SER A 592 -25.55 -9.62 -39.64
CA SER A 592 -25.04 -10.31 -40.85
C SER A 592 -23.60 -10.81 -40.72
N PHE A 593 -23.30 -11.94 -41.35
CA PHE A 593 -21.97 -12.57 -41.33
C PHE A 593 -20.83 -11.64 -41.81
N PRO A 594 -20.94 -10.89 -42.93
CA PRO A 594 -19.84 -10.02 -43.38
C PRO A 594 -19.54 -8.89 -42.38
N ALA A 595 -20.58 -8.30 -41.78
CA ALA A 595 -20.39 -7.29 -40.74
C ALA A 595 -19.74 -7.88 -39.48
N LEU A 596 -20.12 -9.11 -39.08
CA LEU A 596 -19.53 -9.78 -37.93
C LEU A 596 -18.05 -10.12 -38.17
N LEU A 597 -17.72 -10.55 -39.38
CA LEU A 597 -16.34 -10.82 -39.82
C LEU A 597 -15.47 -9.56 -39.78
N ILE A 598 -16.01 -8.41 -40.19
CA ILE A 598 -15.34 -7.10 -40.12
C ILE A 598 -15.12 -6.67 -38.66
N ILE A 599 -16.13 -6.76 -37.79
CA ILE A 599 -15.96 -6.37 -36.37
C ILE A 599 -14.96 -7.31 -35.67
N ARG A 600 -15.00 -8.62 -35.93
CA ARG A 600 -14.00 -9.59 -35.43
C ARG A 600 -12.58 -9.27 -35.91
N ALA A 601 -12.42 -8.85 -37.16
CA ALA A 601 -11.13 -8.38 -37.69
C ALA A 601 -10.66 -7.08 -36.99
N CYS A 602 -11.54 -6.10 -36.80
CA CYS A 602 -11.23 -4.86 -36.08
C CYS A 602 -10.87 -5.09 -34.61
N LEU A 603 -11.52 -6.04 -33.94
CA LEU A 603 -11.23 -6.42 -32.54
C LEU A 603 -9.79 -6.91 -32.38
N GLY A 604 -9.30 -7.74 -33.30
CA GLY A 604 -7.91 -8.18 -33.29
C GLY A 604 -6.92 -7.01 -33.38
N ILE A 605 -7.24 -5.96 -34.15
CA ILE A 605 -6.43 -4.74 -34.25
C ILE A 605 -6.48 -3.93 -32.94
N GLY A 606 -7.67 -3.80 -32.33
CA GLY A 606 -7.84 -3.09 -31.05
C GLY A 606 -7.09 -3.74 -29.89
N GLU A 607 -7.00 -5.07 -29.88
CA GLU A 607 -6.39 -5.83 -28.79
C GLU A 607 -4.87 -6.10 -28.98
N ALA A 608 -4.36 -6.15 -30.21
CA ALA A 608 -2.97 -6.52 -30.54
C ALA A 608 -1.92 -5.76 -29.70
N ALA A 609 -2.14 -4.47 -29.45
CA ALA A 609 -1.22 -3.64 -28.68
C ALA A 609 -1.38 -3.76 -27.15
N PHE A 610 -2.42 -4.40 -26.63
CA PHE A 610 -2.69 -4.44 -25.19
C PHE A 610 -1.96 -5.60 -24.50
N GLY A 611 -2.27 -6.85 -24.90
CA GLY A 611 -1.75 -8.07 -24.28
C GLY A 611 -0.22 -8.14 -24.12
N PRO A 612 0.56 -8.05 -25.21
CA PRO A 612 2.03 -8.04 -25.17
C PRO A 612 2.61 -6.66 -24.79
N GLY A 613 1.86 -5.58 -25.05
CA GLY A 613 2.28 -4.20 -24.77
C GLY A 613 2.37 -3.88 -23.30
N VAL A 614 1.50 -4.41 -22.45
CA VAL A 614 1.56 -4.15 -21.00
C VAL A 614 2.83 -4.76 -20.35
N PRO A 615 3.21 -6.03 -20.56
CA PRO A 615 4.50 -6.57 -20.08
C PRO A 615 5.72 -5.79 -20.60
N PHE A 616 5.68 -5.33 -21.86
CA PHE A 616 6.72 -4.48 -22.43
C PHE A 616 6.80 -3.12 -21.72
N TYR A 617 5.66 -2.46 -21.49
CA TYR A 617 5.54 -1.20 -20.76
C TYR A 617 6.00 -1.32 -19.30
N LEU A 618 5.62 -2.40 -18.60
CA LEU A 618 6.09 -2.70 -17.24
C LEU A 618 7.63 -2.77 -17.17
N SER A 619 8.31 -3.19 -18.25
CA SER A 619 9.78 -3.26 -18.33
C SER A 619 10.49 -1.90 -18.42
N PHE A 620 9.76 -0.80 -18.59
CA PHE A 620 10.29 0.56 -18.49
C PHE A 620 10.25 1.10 -17.06
N PHE A 621 9.33 0.60 -16.22
CA PHE A 621 9.08 1.13 -14.88
C PHE A 621 9.68 0.26 -13.78
N PHE A 622 9.66 -1.06 -13.94
CA PHE A 622 10.13 -2.02 -12.94
C PHE A 622 11.53 -2.55 -13.25
N LYS A 623 12.29 -2.82 -12.18
CA LYS A 623 13.61 -3.43 -12.29
C LYS A 623 13.50 -4.89 -12.77
N ARG A 624 14.57 -5.41 -13.36
CA ARG A 624 14.69 -6.81 -13.83
C ARG A 624 14.43 -7.87 -12.74
N GLU A 625 14.66 -7.49 -11.48
CA GLU A 625 14.48 -8.30 -10.28
C GLU A 625 13.08 -8.21 -9.66
N GLU A 626 12.19 -7.38 -10.21
CA GLU A 626 10.77 -7.24 -9.78
C GLU A 626 9.79 -7.51 -10.92
N LEU A 627 10.27 -7.44 -12.17
CA LEU A 627 9.46 -7.50 -13.37
C LEU A 627 8.65 -8.80 -13.45
N ALA A 628 9.19 -9.96 -13.05
CA ALA A 628 8.44 -11.20 -13.20
C ALA A 628 7.26 -11.28 -12.24
N THR A 629 7.42 -10.81 -11.00
CA THR A 629 6.31 -10.68 -10.05
C THR A 629 5.20 -9.77 -10.61
N ARG A 630 5.55 -8.62 -11.20
CA ARG A 630 4.56 -7.67 -11.77
C ARG A 630 3.86 -8.23 -13.01
N THR A 631 4.61 -8.84 -13.94
CA THR A 631 4.03 -9.54 -15.10
C THR A 631 3.19 -10.75 -14.68
N GLY A 632 3.57 -11.44 -13.60
CA GLY A 632 2.79 -12.52 -12.99
C GLY A 632 1.41 -12.04 -12.50
N PHE A 633 1.36 -10.94 -11.77
CA PHE A 633 0.08 -10.31 -11.38
C PHE A 633 -0.79 -9.95 -12.59
N PHE A 634 -0.21 -9.37 -13.64
CA PHE A 634 -0.94 -9.01 -14.86
C PHE A 634 -1.52 -10.25 -15.57
N ILE A 635 -0.72 -11.29 -15.78
CA ILE A 635 -1.17 -12.53 -16.44
C ILE A 635 -2.18 -13.30 -15.58
N SER A 636 -2.06 -13.24 -14.24
CA SER A 636 -3.07 -13.80 -13.32
C SER A 636 -4.40 -13.05 -13.33
N ALA A 637 -4.44 -11.78 -13.77
CA ALA A 637 -5.69 -11.04 -13.85
C ALA A 637 -6.67 -11.62 -14.89
N ALA A 638 -6.17 -12.17 -16.00
CA ALA A 638 -7.01 -12.77 -17.03
C ALA A 638 -7.82 -13.98 -16.50
N PRO A 639 -7.23 -15.05 -15.92
CA PRO A 639 -7.99 -16.14 -15.30
C PRO A 639 -8.96 -15.71 -14.18
N LEU A 640 -8.66 -14.62 -13.47
CA LEU A 640 -9.56 -14.04 -12.46
C LEU A 640 -10.77 -13.35 -13.11
N ALA A 641 -10.57 -12.58 -14.18
CA ALA A 641 -11.66 -12.02 -14.99
C ALA A 641 -12.51 -13.15 -15.61
N THR A 642 -11.86 -14.17 -16.18
CA THR A 642 -12.45 -15.44 -16.65
C THR A 642 -13.05 -16.30 -15.53
N SER A 643 -12.96 -15.91 -14.26
CA SER A 643 -13.72 -16.55 -13.17
C SER A 643 -14.94 -15.72 -12.78
N PHE A 644 -14.90 -14.40 -12.95
CA PHE A 644 -16.02 -13.50 -12.61
C PHE A 644 -17.07 -13.44 -13.72
N ALA A 645 -16.63 -13.27 -14.97
CA ALA A 645 -17.53 -13.17 -16.11
C ALA A 645 -18.36 -14.45 -16.35
N SER A 646 -17.90 -15.62 -15.89
CA SER A 646 -18.66 -16.89 -15.83
C SER A 646 -20.04 -16.74 -15.20
N SER A 647 -20.08 -16.11 -14.02
CA SER A 647 -21.30 -15.96 -13.25
C SER A 647 -22.15 -14.80 -13.77
N LEU A 648 -21.51 -13.79 -14.37
CA LEU A 648 -22.20 -12.65 -14.98
C LEU A 648 -22.94 -13.06 -16.27
N ALA A 649 -22.28 -13.79 -17.17
CA ALA A 649 -22.89 -14.34 -18.38
C ALA A 649 -24.08 -15.24 -18.05
N TRP A 650 -23.95 -16.15 -17.07
CA TRP A 650 -25.07 -16.96 -16.60
C TRP A 650 -26.26 -16.12 -16.11
N ALA A 651 -26.00 -15.08 -15.32
CA ALA A 651 -27.05 -14.19 -14.83
C ALA A 651 -27.73 -13.43 -15.98
N ILE A 652 -26.96 -12.95 -16.97
CA ILE A 652 -27.50 -12.27 -18.17
C ILE A 652 -28.39 -13.22 -18.96
N VAL A 653 -27.92 -14.43 -19.29
CA VAL A 653 -28.72 -15.43 -20.03
C VAL A 653 -30.02 -15.73 -19.28
N LYS A 654 -29.93 -15.98 -17.97
CA LYS A 654 -31.10 -16.36 -17.16
C LYS A 654 -32.11 -15.22 -16.93
N LEU A 655 -31.66 -13.96 -16.93
CA LEU A 655 -32.55 -12.79 -16.94
C LEU A 655 -33.15 -12.54 -18.34
N SER A 656 -32.42 -12.93 -19.39
CA SER A 656 -32.82 -12.77 -20.80
C SER A 656 -33.76 -13.87 -21.31
N GLU A 657 -33.90 -15.00 -20.63
CA GLU A 657 -34.80 -16.13 -21.00
C GLU A 657 -36.27 -15.69 -21.21
N ASN A 658 -36.71 -14.59 -20.58
CA ASN A 658 -38.05 -14.01 -20.72
C ASN A 658 -38.05 -12.61 -21.39
N GLY A 659 -36.94 -12.19 -22.02
CA GLY A 659 -36.75 -10.86 -22.59
C GLY A 659 -36.91 -10.77 -24.11
N PRO A 660 -37.16 -9.58 -24.69
CA PRO A 660 -37.31 -9.38 -26.13
C PRO A 660 -35.97 -9.32 -26.92
N ILE A 661 -34.83 -9.57 -26.26
CA ILE A 661 -33.48 -9.49 -26.85
C ILE A 661 -32.86 -10.88 -26.77
N ALA A 662 -32.26 -11.34 -27.87
CA ALA A 662 -31.58 -12.64 -27.93
C ALA A 662 -30.40 -12.71 -26.93
N PRO A 663 -30.29 -13.74 -26.08
CA PRO A 663 -29.31 -13.78 -24.99
C PRO A 663 -27.85 -13.55 -25.42
N TRP A 664 -27.46 -14.06 -26.60
CA TRP A 664 -26.10 -13.89 -27.12
C TRP A 664 -25.70 -12.43 -27.36
N LYS A 665 -26.66 -11.51 -27.58
CA LYS A 665 -26.40 -10.07 -27.77
C LYS A 665 -25.98 -9.39 -26.46
N GLY A 666 -26.40 -9.93 -25.31
CA GLY A 666 -25.86 -9.56 -24.00
C GLY A 666 -24.54 -10.27 -23.68
N GLU A 667 -24.34 -11.49 -24.19
CA GLU A 667 -23.20 -12.35 -23.85
C GLU A 667 -21.94 -12.10 -24.70
N GLU A 668 -22.02 -11.64 -25.95
CA GLU A 668 -20.79 -11.27 -26.71
C GLU A 668 -20.08 -10.03 -26.13
N SER A 669 -20.75 -9.22 -25.29
CA SER A 669 -20.13 -8.14 -24.52
C SER A 669 -19.44 -8.63 -23.23
N CYS A 670 -19.64 -9.91 -22.88
CA CYS A 670 -19.08 -10.57 -21.70
C CYS A 670 -18.84 -12.05 -22.02
N GLU A 671 -17.73 -12.37 -22.72
CA GLU A 671 -17.22 -13.74 -22.69
C GLU A 671 -17.17 -14.20 -21.22
N VAL A 672 -17.77 -15.36 -20.90
CA VAL A 672 -17.16 -16.48 -20.15
C VAL A 672 -18.22 -17.49 -19.62
N LYS A 673 -17.77 -18.74 -19.44
CA LYS A 673 -18.56 -19.98 -19.38
C LYS A 673 -19.30 -20.29 -18.06
N THR A 674 -20.53 -20.80 -18.18
CA THR A 674 -21.45 -21.17 -17.08
C THR A 674 -21.11 -22.45 -16.31
N GLU A 675 -20.79 -22.24 -15.03
CA GLU A 675 -21.23 -22.89 -13.78
C GLU A 675 -22.08 -24.20 -13.73
N LYS A 676 -21.63 -25.13 -12.86
CA LYS A 676 -22.42 -25.73 -11.74
C LYS A 676 -21.46 -26.42 -10.75
N ARG A 677 -21.51 -26.05 -9.45
CA ARG A 677 -20.70 -26.55 -8.27
C ARG A 677 -19.45 -25.76 -7.81
N GLU A 678 -19.38 -24.42 -7.94
CA GLU A 678 -18.22 -23.65 -7.43
C GLU A 678 -18.42 -22.81 -6.16
N ILE A 679 -19.64 -22.78 -5.60
CA ILE A 679 -19.91 -22.06 -4.34
C ILE A 679 -19.10 -22.64 -3.16
N LEU A 680 -18.65 -23.90 -3.23
CA LEU A 680 -17.77 -24.55 -2.24
C LEU A 680 -16.25 -24.43 -2.53
N GLN A 681 -15.81 -23.86 -3.68
CA GLN A 681 -14.36 -23.75 -4.01
C GLN A 681 -13.74 -22.36 -3.77
N LYS A 682 -14.52 -21.32 -3.50
CA LYS A 682 -14.02 -19.93 -3.34
C LYS A 682 -12.91 -19.79 -2.28
N GLY A 683 -12.94 -20.59 -1.21
CA GLY A 683 -11.89 -20.60 -0.18
C GLY A 683 -10.57 -21.29 -0.54
N ARG A 684 -10.45 -22.00 -1.68
CA ARG A 684 -9.23 -22.72 -2.07
C ARG A 684 -8.64 -22.30 -3.42
N ARG A 685 -9.37 -21.57 -4.27
CA ARG A 685 -8.89 -21.22 -5.62
C ARG A 685 -7.83 -20.10 -5.65
N GLY A 686 -7.86 -19.17 -4.68
CA GLY A 686 -6.78 -18.19 -4.47
C GLY A 686 -5.40 -18.83 -4.23
N ARG A 687 -5.35 -20.09 -3.76
CA ARG A 687 -4.10 -20.86 -3.58
C ARG A 687 -3.42 -21.22 -4.92
N LYS A 688 -4.15 -21.26 -6.05
CA LYS A 688 -3.57 -21.54 -7.38
C LYS A 688 -2.98 -20.30 -8.05
N GLU A 689 -3.65 -19.14 -7.95
CA GLU A 689 -3.11 -17.87 -8.47
C GLU A 689 -1.98 -17.34 -7.60
N GLY A 690 -2.08 -17.51 -6.27
CA GLY A 690 -0.97 -17.27 -5.34
C GLY A 690 0.30 -18.02 -5.75
N PHE A 691 0.17 -19.27 -6.22
CA PHE A 691 1.30 -20.08 -6.68
C PHE A 691 2.05 -19.45 -7.88
N LYS A 692 1.35 -18.84 -8.84
CA LYS A 692 2.00 -18.20 -10.01
C LYS A 692 2.81 -16.97 -9.58
N VAL A 693 2.21 -16.12 -8.74
CA VAL A 693 2.83 -14.89 -8.21
C VAL A 693 3.99 -15.24 -7.27
N GLU A 694 3.81 -16.21 -6.39
CA GLU A 694 4.84 -16.73 -5.48
C GLU A 694 6.04 -17.28 -6.24
N ARG A 695 5.82 -18.04 -7.32
CA ARG A 695 6.90 -18.65 -8.11
C ARG A 695 7.61 -17.62 -9.00
N ALA A 696 6.89 -16.59 -9.46
CA ALA A 696 7.50 -15.42 -10.09
C ALA A 696 8.38 -14.64 -9.10
N TYR A 697 7.91 -14.43 -7.86
CA TYR A 697 8.64 -13.80 -6.76
C TYR A 697 9.88 -14.61 -6.32
N LEU A 698 9.77 -15.94 -6.23
CA LEU A 698 10.90 -16.82 -5.94
C LEU A 698 11.96 -16.74 -7.05
N SER A 699 11.54 -16.80 -8.32
CA SER A 699 12.46 -16.67 -9.46
C SER A 699 13.11 -15.28 -9.53
N ASP A 700 12.38 -14.22 -9.17
CA ASP A 700 12.91 -12.86 -8.98
C ASP A 700 14.00 -12.84 -7.89
N ARG A 701 13.70 -13.40 -6.71
CA ARG A 701 14.58 -13.45 -5.54
C ARG A 701 15.87 -14.25 -5.78
N PHE A 702 15.79 -15.39 -6.46
CA PHE A 702 16.94 -16.24 -6.75
C PHE A 702 17.73 -15.82 -7.99
N ARG A 703 17.21 -14.88 -8.81
CA ARG A 703 17.80 -14.44 -10.08
C ARG A 703 18.14 -15.60 -11.04
N ASP A 704 17.35 -16.67 -10.97
CA ASP A 704 17.40 -17.86 -11.82
C ASP A 704 15.98 -18.09 -12.37
N ARG A 705 15.86 -18.16 -13.70
CA ARG A 705 14.61 -18.33 -14.45
C ARG A 705 14.52 -19.76 -14.95
N SER A 706 15.57 -20.30 -15.56
CA SER A 706 15.50 -21.64 -16.17
C SER A 706 15.38 -22.77 -15.15
N SER A 707 15.89 -22.65 -13.92
CA SER A 707 15.65 -23.68 -12.88
C SER A 707 14.16 -23.82 -12.59
N PHE A 708 13.46 -22.69 -12.45
CA PHE A 708 12.02 -22.67 -12.23
C PHE A 708 11.28 -23.09 -13.49
N LEU A 709 11.67 -22.62 -14.68
CA LEU A 709 11.07 -23.01 -15.95
C LEU A 709 11.10 -24.54 -16.14
N CYS A 710 12.27 -25.15 -15.95
CA CYS A 710 12.47 -26.60 -16.03
C CYS A 710 11.61 -27.36 -15.00
N LEU A 711 11.58 -26.92 -13.73
CA LEU A 711 10.77 -27.55 -12.69
C LEU A 711 9.27 -27.55 -13.04
N HIS A 712 8.74 -26.42 -13.51
CA HIS A 712 7.32 -26.35 -13.90
C HIS A 712 7.01 -27.10 -15.18
N ALA A 713 7.94 -27.13 -16.14
CA ALA A 713 7.80 -27.90 -17.37
C ALA A 713 7.71 -29.41 -17.06
N ILE A 714 8.52 -29.93 -16.12
CA ILE A 714 8.40 -31.32 -15.63
C ILE A 714 7.06 -31.54 -14.91
N ILE A 715 6.64 -30.64 -14.01
CA ILE A 715 5.35 -30.78 -13.30
C ILE A 715 4.17 -30.81 -14.30
N ALA A 716 4.21 -29.97 -15.33
CA ALA A 716 3.22 -29.96 -16.39
C ALA A 716 3.26 -31.23 -17.25
N PHE A 717 4.46 -31.68 -17.64
CA PHE A 717 4.66 -32.95 -18.35
C PHE A 717 4.08 -34.13 -17.57
N VAL A 718 4.38 -34.26 -16.27
CA VAL A 718 3.83 -35.33 -15.42
C VAL A 718 2.30 -35.23 -15.34
N GLY A 719 1.74 -34.02 -15.23
CA GLY A 719 0.29 -33.81 -15.26
C GLY A 719 -0.37 -34.27 -16.56
N TYR A 720 0.14 -33.84 -17.72
CA TYR A 720 -0.40 -34.24 -19.03
C TYR A 720 -0.15 -35.72 -19.34
N ALA A 721 1.02 -36.26 -18.98
CA ALA A 721 1.33 -37.68 -19.11
C ALA A 721 0.39 -38.54 -18.26
N LEU A 722 0.09 -38.14 -17.01
CA LEU A 722 -0.87 -38.84 -16.15
C LEU A 722 -2.29 -38.84 -16.75
N ILE A 723 -2.71 -37.74 -17.40
CA ILE A 723 -3.99 -37.68 -18.11
C ILE A 723 -3.98 -38.60 -19.35
N ALA A 724 -2.92 -38.55 -20.15
CA ALA A 724 -2.81 -39.37 -21.37
C ALA A 724 -2.74 -40.88 -21.06
N ILE A 725 -1.87 -41.28 -20.14
CA ILE A 725 -1.72 -42.67 -19.66
C ILE A 725 -3.01 -43.15 -19.00
N GLY A 726 -3.60 -42.35 -18.10
CA GLY A 726 -4.88 -42.66 -17.47
C GLY A 726 -6.06 -42.69 -18.44
N GLY A 727 -5.97 -42.00 -19.58
CA GLY A 727 -6.93 -42.10 -20.67
C GLY A 727 -6.75 -43.39 -21.48
N TYR A 728 -5.52 -43.72 -21.84
CA TYR A 728 -5.15 -44.93 -22.58
C TYR A 728 -5.54 -46.21 -21.83
N PHE A 729 -5.16 -46.30 -20.55
CA PHE A 729 -5.50 -47.43 -19.67
C PHE A 729 -6.89 -47.31 -18.99
N ARG A 730 -7.71 -46.32 -19.39
CA ARG A 730 -9.08 -46.09 -18.90
C ARG A 730 -9.20 -46.06 -17.36
N TRP A 731 -8.24 -45.45 -16.69
CA TRP A 731 -8.23 -45.32 -15.23
C TRP A 731 -9.41 -44.51 -14.70
N ALA A 732 -9.76 -44.76 -13.43
CA ALA A 732 -10.79 -44.03 -12.71
C ALA A 732 -10.62 -42.51 -12.83
N VAL A 733 -11.75 -41.79 -12.96
CA VAL A 733 -11.79 -40.35 -13.28
C VAL A 733 -10.94 -39.52 -12.31
N GLY A 734 -10.86 -39.91 -11.03
CA GLY A 734 -10.05 -39.23 -10.01
C GLY A 734 -8.56 -39.09 -10.35
N TRP A 735 -7.94 -40.09 -10.97
CA TRP A 735 -6.51 -40.02 -11.36
C TRP A 735 -6.27 -39.03 -12.51
N ARG A 736 -7.16 -39.04 -13.51
CA ARG A 736 -7.13 -38.05 -14.61
C ARG A 736 -7.41 -36.64 -14.08
N TYR A 737 -8.34 -36.50 -13.13
CA TYR A 737 -8.63 -35.23 -12.47
C TYR A 737 -7.42 -34.71 -11.65
N ALA A 738 -6.73 -35.58 -10.91
CA ALA A 738 -5.49 -35.23 -10.21
C ALA A 738 -4.40 -34.73 -11.18
N GLY A 739 -4.28 -35.33 -12.37
CA GLY A 739 -3.38 -34.87 -13.43
C GLY A 739 -3.63 -33.42 -13.86
N ILE A 740 -4.89 -32.96 -13.90
CA ILE A 740 -5.25 -31.56 -14.21
C ILE A 740 -4.72 -30.61 -13.12
N TYR A 741 -4.72 -31.02 -11.86
CA TYR A 741 -4.21 -30.22 -10.74
C TYR A 741 -2.68 -30.10 -10.73
N LEU A 742 -1.96 -31.00 -11.42
CA LEU A 742 -0.52 -30.88 -11.69
C LEU A 742 -0.24 -30.09 -12.97
N ALA A 743 -0.97 -30.37 -14.06
CA ALA A 743 -0.78 -29.74 -15.36
C ALA A 743 -0.97 -28.22 -15.31
N ALA A 744 -2.07 -27.75 -14.71
CA ALA A 744 -2.43 -26.32 -14.67
C ALA A 744 -1.38 -25.41 -14.00
N PRO A 745 -0.95 -25.62 -12.73
CA PRO A 745 0.03 -24.74 -12.10
C PRO A 745 1.41 -24.79 -12.76
N GLY A 746 1.78 -25.93 -13.38
CA GLY A 746 2.98 -26.04 -14.21
C GLY A 746 2.90 -25.14 -15.45
N PHE A 747 1.88 -25.36 -16.29
CA PHE A 747 1.71 -24.67 -17.57
C PHE A 747 1.62 -23.14 -17.46
N PHE A 748 0.76 -22.62 -16.56
CA PHE A 748 0.59 -21.17 -16.45
C PHE A 748 1.85 -20.46 -15.92
N SER A 749 2.63 -21.11 -15.06
CA SER A 749 3.87 -20.54 -14.53
C SER A 749 4.99 -20.51 -15.59
N VAL A 750 5.02 -21.50 -16.48
CA VAL A 750 5.94 -21.56 -17.64
C VAL A 750 5.78 -20.32 -18.52
N ILE A 751 4.53 -19.93 -18.85
CA ILE A 751 4.24 -18.75 -19.70
C ILE A 751 4.82 -17.47 -19.09
N THR A 752 4.53 -17.18 -17.82
CA THR A 752 5.03 -15.99 -17.12
C THR A 752 6.55 -15.94 -17.09
N ILE A 753 7.21 -17.08 -16.86
CA ILE A 753 8.67 -17.15 -16.83
C ILE A 753 9.26 -16.93 -18.23
N ILE A 754 8.67 -17.48 -19.30
CA ILE A 754 9.16 -17.29 -20.68
C ILE A 754 9.09 -15.81 -21.10
N ILE A 755 7.95 -15.14 -20.88
CA ILE A 755 7.78 -13.72 -21.20
C ILE A 755 8.84 -12.87 -20.49
N THR A 756 9.01 -13.09 -19.19
CA THR A 756 9.88 -12.27 -18.34
C THR A 756 11.37 -12.57 -18.53
N TRP A 757 11.72 -13.82 -18.86
CA TRP A 757 13.08 -14.21 -19.25
C TRP A 757 13.46 -13.64 -20.62
N THR A 758 12.50 -13.59 -21.56
CA THR A 758 12.67 -12.96 -22.89
C THR A 758 12.97 -11.47 -22.74
N ILE A 759 12.16 -10.72 -21.99
CA ILE A 759 12.36 -9.27 -21.79
C ILE A 759 13.68 -8.98 -21.06
N ASN A 760 14.00 -9.74 -20.00
CA ASN A 760 15.20 -9.48 -19.18
C ASN A 760 16.53 -9.75 -19.91
N ASN A 761 16.52 -10.62 -20.93
CA ASN A 761 17.70 -10.97 -21.71
C ASN A 761 17.91 -10.13 -22.98
N GLN A 762 17.21 -8.99 -23.11
CA GLN A 762 17.48 -8.00 -24.15
C GLN A 762 18.21 -6.77 -23.58
N ASP A 763 19.23 -6.32 -24.30
CA ASP A 763 20.10 -5.20 -23.93
C ASP A 763 19.52 -3.82 -24.24
N SER A 764 18.62 -3.71 -25.22
CA SER A 764 17.98 -2.44 -25.61
C SER A 764 16.46 -2.56 -25.67
N ASP A 765 15.77 -1.44 -25.48
CA ASP A 765 14.30 -1.39 -25.50
C ASP A 765 13.70 -1.70 -26.88
N SER A 766 14.44 -1.46 -27.97
CA SER A 766 14.08 -1.95 -29.30
C SER A 766 14.00 -3.48 -29.30
N LYS A 767 15.05 -4.15 -28.80
CA LYS A 767 15.13 -5.61 -28.79
C LYS A 767 14.12 -6.25 -27.83
N LYS A 768 13.81 -5.61 -26.70
CA LYS A 768 12.71 -6.02 -25.81
C LYS A 768 11.38 -6.04 -26.57
N GLY A 769 11.04 -4.95 -27.27
CA GLY A 769 9.79 -4.84 -28.03
C GLY A 769 9.71 -5.84 -29.18
N THR A 770 10.77 -5.96 -29.99
CA THR A 770 10.86 -6.96 -31.07
C THR A 770 10.78 -8.39 -30.53
N GLY A 771 11.42 -8.68 -29.40
CA GLY A 771 11.36 -9.98 -28.74
C GLY A 771 9.96 -10.35 -28.26
N MET A 772 9.20 -9.39 -27.73
CA MET A 772 7.79 -9.58 -27.34
C MET A 772 6.87 -9.79 -28.55
N ALA A 773 7.01 -8.98 -29.59
CA ALA A 773 6.24 -9.15 -30.82
C ALA A 773 6.50 -10.53 -31.45
N MET A 774 7.77 -10.95 -31.56
CA MET A 774 8.13 -12.27 -32.09
C MET A 774 7.58 -13.42 -31.22
N LEU A 775 7.61 -13.27 -29.89
CA LEU A 775 7.03 -14.25 -28.97
C LEU A 775 5.51 -14.39 -29.16
N ASN A 776 4.79 -13.28 -29.35
CA ASN A 776 3.34 -13.31 -29.51
C ASN A 776 2.95 -13.84 -30.91
N VAL A 777 3.60 -13.40 -31.99
CA VAL A 777 3.38 -13.93 -33.36
C VAL A 777 3.48 -15.47 -33.38
N ILE A 778 4.50 -16.04 -32.74
CA ILE A 778 4.66 -17.51 -32.64
C ILE A 778 3.60 -18.12 -31.71
N GLY A 779 3.27 -17.48 -30.58
CA GLY A 779 2.26 -17.94 -29.64
C GLY A 779 0.86 -18.05 -30.25
N GLN A 780 0.47 -17.08 -31.07
CA GLN A 780 -0.84 -17.04 -31.75
C GLN A 780 -0.97 -18.04 -32.91
N CYS A 781 0.11 -18.75 -33.29
CA CYS A 781 -0.02 -19.96 -34.12
C CYS A 781 -0.60 -21.16 -33.34
N GLY A 782 -0.58 -21.13 -32.00
CA GLY A 782 -1.09 -22.20 -31.14
C GLY A 782 -2.57 -22.56 -31.35
N PRO A 783 -3.51 -21.59 -31.37
CA PRO A 783 -4.92 -21.82 -31.68
C PRO A 783 -5.18 -22.56 -33.00
N LEU A 784 -4.39 -22.28 -34.05
CA LEU A 784 -4.50 -22.94 -35.36
C LEU A 784 -4.15 -24.44 -35.30
N LEU A 785 -3.26 -24.83 -34.38
CA LEU A 785 -2.93 -26.23 -34.10
C LEU A 785 -3.96 -26.88 -33.16
N GLY A 786 -4.41 -26.13 -32.14
CA GLY A 786 -5.31 -26.59 -31.09
C GLY A 786 -6.66 -27.08 -31.59
N THR A 787 -7.23 -26.42 -32.61
CA THR A 787 -8.51 -26.84 -33.23
C THR A 787 -8.46 -28.23 -33.88
N ARG A 788 -7.26 -28.71 -34.24
CA ARG A 788 -7.02 -30.03 -34.87
C ARG A 788 -6.47 -31.09 -33.90
N LEU A 789 -6.06 -30.68 -32.68
CA LEU A 789 -5.44 -31.57 -31.70
C LEU A 789 -6.42 -32.55 -31.02
N TYR A 790 -7.71 -32.23 -31.08
CA TYR A 790 -8.79 -32.93 -30.38
C TYR A 790 -9.87 -33.40 -31.36
N PRO A 791 -9.60 -34.44 -32.18
CA PRO A 791 -10.59 -35.00 -33.10
C PRO A 791 -11.73 -35.71 -32.35
N GLU A 792 -12.90 -35.75 -32.98
CA GLU A 792 -14.10 -36.40 -32.42
C GLU A 792 -13.87 -37.90 -32.14
N ASP A 793 -13.06 -38.56 -32.97
CA ASP A 793 -12.74 -40.00 -32.90
C ASP A 793 -11.93 -40.41 -31.66
N ASP A 794 -11.31 -39.45 -30.96
CA ASP A 794 -10.52 -39.69 -29.74
C ASP A 794 -11.36 -39.45 -28.47
N ARG A 795 -12.67 -39.21 -28.61
CA ARG A 795 -13.60 -39.07 -27.47
C ARG A 795 -13.80 -40.39 -26.72
N PRO A 796 -14.08 -40.34 -25.39
CA PRO A 796 -14.09 -39.16 -24.52
C PRO A 796 -12.71 -38.85 -23.88
N TYR A 797 -11.66 -39.61 -24.21
CA TYR A 797 -10.40 -39.60 -23.46
C TYR A 797 -9.34 -38.64 -24.01
N TYR A 798 -9.38 -38.32 -25.30
CA TYR A 798 -8.50 -37.39 -26.01
C TYR A 798 -7.00 -37.66 -25.79
N VAL A 799 -6.62 -38.94 -25.85
CA VAL A 799 -5.28 -39.41 -25.49
C VAL A 799 -4.21 -38.79 -26.38
N LYS A 800 -4.49 -38.62 -27.69
CA LYS A 800 -3.54 -38.05 -28.65
C LYS A 800 -3.25 -36.59 -28.34
N GLY A 801 -4.29 -35.78 -28.09
CA GLY A 801 -4.13 -34.37 -27.72
C GLY A 801 -3.34 -34.20 -26.42
N MET A 802 -3.64 -35.00 -25.40
CA MET A 802 -2.95 -34.95 -24.11
C MET A 802 -1.48 -35.43 -24.20
N ALA A 803 -1.20 -36.46 -25.00
CA ALA A 803 0.17 -36.92 -25.26
C ALA A 803 1.01 -35.88 -26.01
N VAL A 804 0.41 -35.17 -26.99
CA VAL A 804 1.08 -34.07 -27.70
C VAL A 804 1.39 -32.91 -26.74
N CYS A 805 0.46 -32.54 -25.86
CA CYS A 805 0.70 -31.54 -24.80
C CYS A 805 1.86 -31.95 -23.88
N ALA A 806 1.92 -33.22 -23.45
CA ALA A 806 3.05 -33.74 -22.67
C ALA A 806 4.37 -33.61 -23.45
N GLY A 807 4.40 -34.03 -24.72
CA GLY A 807 5.56 -33.91 -25.60
C GLY A 807 6.08 -32.47 -25.73
N PHE A 808 5.18 -31.49 -25.90
CA PHE A 808 5.56 -30.07 -25.93
C PHE A 808 6.11 -29.57 -24.59
N MET A 809 5.55 -29.98 -23.44
CA MET A 809 6.11 -29.59 -22.14
C MET A 809 7.51 -30.19 -21.91
N LEU A 810 7.76 -31.41 -22.39
CA LEU A 810 9.08 -32.02 -22.35
C LEU A 810 10.08 -31.32 -23.30
N LEU A 811 9.63 -30.89 -24.49
CA LEU A 811 10.44 -30.07 -25.40
C LEU A 811 10.82 -28.72 -24.76
N VAL A 812 9.89 -28.04 -24.08
CA VAL A 812 10.16 -26.80 -23.35
C VAL A 812 11.23 -27.00 -22.27
N PHE A 813 11.21 -28.12 -21.54
CA PHE A 813 12.26 -28.47 -20.58
C PHE A 813 13.64 -28.57 -21.25
N PHE A 814 13.77 -29.33 -22.34
CA PHE A 814 15.05 -29.50 -23.03
C PHE A 814 15.57 -28.21 -23.67
N VAL A 815 14.70 -27.44 -24.33
CA VAL A 815 15.06 -26.15 -24.94
C VAL A 815 15.48 -25.13 -23.86
N SER A 816 14.80 -25.12 -22.71
CA SER A 816 15.19 -24.29 -21.55
C SER A 816 16.59 -24.67 -21.03
N LEU A 817 16.90 -25.97 -20.92
CA LEU A 817 18.22 -26.45 -20.49
C LEU A 817 19.33 -26.03 -21.47
N VAL A 818 19.09 -26.20 -22.78
CA VAL A 818 20.03 -25.78 -23.84
C VAL A 818 20.25 -24.26 -23.79
N LEU A 819 19.20 -23.48 -23.63
CA LEU A 819 19.29 -22.02 -23.52
C LEU A 819 20.03 -21.59 -22.24
N ARG A 820 19.82 -22.25 -21.09
CA ARG A 820 20.60 -22.04 -19.85
C ARG A 820 22.10 -22.26 -20.09
N VAL A 821 22.48 -23.35 -20.76
CA VAL A 821 23.88 -23.66 -21.09
C VAL A 821 24.46 -22.60 -22.04
N PHE A 822 23.70 -22.19 -23.05
CA PHE A 822 24.10 -21.14 -23.99
C PHE A 822 24.31 -19.78 -23.31
N LEU A 823 23.37 -19.34 -22.47
CA LEU A 823 23.48 -18.07 -21.72
C LEU A 823 24.60 -18.10 -20.69
N LYS A 824 24.84 -19.25 -20.03
CA LYS A 824 26.01 -19.45 -19.15
C LYS A 824 27.33 -19.32 -19.91
N ARG A 825 27.43 -19.93 -21.10
CA ARG A 825 28.60 -19.76 -22.00
C ARG A 825 28.75 -18.31 -22.46
N LYS A 826 27.66 -17.60 -22.78
CA LYS A 826 27.69 -16.19 -23.19
C LYS A 826 28.10 -15.23 -22.07
N ASN A 827 27.68 -15.48 -20.83
CA ASN A 827 28.16 -14.74 -19.66
C ASN A 827 29.68 -14.98 -19.47
N LEU A 828 30.13 -16.24 -19.48
CA LEU A 828 31.56 -16.57 -19.36
C LEU A 828 32.42 -15.92 -20.47
N GLN A 829 31.94 -15.91 -21.72
CA GLN A 829 32.62 -15.21 -22.83
C GLN A 829 32.75 -13.70 -22.61
N ARG A 830 31.83 -13.06 -21.86
CA ARG A 830 31.93 -11.65 -21.49
C ARG A 830 32.87 -11.43 -20.31
N ASP A 831 32.79 -12.29 -19.29
CA ASP A 831 33.69 -12.25 -18.14
C ASP A 831 35.17 -12.35 -18.58
N ILE A 832 35.47 -13.19 -19.59
CA ILE A 832 36.80 -13.30 -20.22
C ILE A 832 37.19 -11.99 -20.94
N ARG A 833 36.34 -11.46 -21.82
CA ARG A 833 36.63 -10.21 -22.57
C ARG A 833 36.84 -9.01 -21.66
N ALA A 834 36.04 -8.88 -20.60
CA ALA A 834 36.22 -7.84 -19.59
C ALA A 834 37.57 -7.95 -18.86
N SER A 835 38.06 -9.18 -18.65
CA SER A 835 39.40 -9.42 -18.10
C SER A 835 40.54 -9.15 -19.09
N GLU A 836 40.28 -9.14 -20.40
CA GLU A 836 41.25 -8.80 -21.45
C GLU A 836 41.32 -7.28 -21.63
N GLU A 837 40.16 -6.61 -21.75
CA GLU A 837 40.04 -5.14 -21.78
C GLU A 837 40.68 -4.50 -20.53
N GLY A 838 40.39 -5.04 -19.33
CA GLY A 838 40.95 -4.58 -18.06
C GLY A 838 42.44 -4.89 -17.84
N LYS A 839 43.09 -5.63 -18.75
CA LYS A 839 44.56 -5.78 -18.80
C LYS A 839 45.20 -4.74 -19.71
N GLY A 840 44.61 -4.44 -20.88
CA GLY A 840 45.11 -3.40 -21.78
C GLY A 840 45.16 -2.01 -21.15
N ASP A 841 44.13 -1.64 -20.38
CA ASP A 841 44.08 -0.36 -19.65
C ASP A 841 45.12 -0.23 -18.51
N ARG A 842 45.91 -1.27 -18.20
CA ARG A 842 47.02 -1.18 -17.23
C ARG A 842 48.35 -0.75 -17.84
N GLU A 843 48.52 -0.86 -19.16
CA GLU A 843 49.74 -0.44 -19.86
C GLU A 843 49.61 0.99 -20.44
N GLY A 844 48.40 1.53 -20.54
CA GLY A 844 48.11 2.89 -21.00
C GLY A 844 47.63 3.82 -19.87
N LEU A 845 48.50 4.68 -19.35
CA LEU A 845 48.20 5.66 -18.29
C LEU A 845 47.28 6.83 -18.72
N VAL A 846 46.00 6.58 -18.98
CA VAL A 846 44.95 7.63 -18.95
C VAL A 846 43.66 7.15 -18.27
N ARG A 847 43.28 7.88 -17.24
CA ARG A 847 42.09 7.68 -16.40
C ARG A 847 40.77 7.63 -17.21
N LYS A 848 40.07 6.49 -17.19
CA LYS A 848 38.62 6.42 -17.45
C LYS A 848 37.85 6.08 -16.18
N GLU A 849 36.64 6.64 -16.08
CA GLU A 849 35.70 6.35 -15.01
C GLU A 849 35.28 4.88 -15.05
N VAL A 850 35.06 4.29 -13.87
CA VAL A 850 34.58 2.90 -13.73
C VAL A 850 33.30 2.74 -14.55
N SER A 851 33.36 1.94 -15.62
CA SER A 851 32.26 1.79 -16.56
C SER A 851 31.02 1.23 -15.86
N LYS A 852 29.85 1.77 -16.21
CA LYS A 852 28.53 1.28 -15.78
C LYS A 852 28.42 -0.25 -15.91
N PRO A 853 27.65 -0.93 -15.04
CA PRO A 853 27.60 -2.39 -14.97
C PRO A 853 27.31 -3.01 -16.34
N GLN A 854 28.24 -3.87 -16.82
CA GLN A 854 28.07 -4.63 -18.06
C GLN A 854 26.78 -5.46 -18.01
N PHE A 855 26.05 -5.47 -19.11
CA PHE A 855 24.81 -6.23 -19.26
C PHE A 855 25.08 -7.75 -19.16
N ARG A 856 24.54 -8.36 -18.10
CA ARG A 856 24.62 -9.80 -17.81
C ARG A 856 23.30 -10.49 -18.14
N TYR A 857 23.35 -11.66 -18.78
CA TYR A 857 22.17 -12.49 -19.02
C TYR A 857 21.72 -13.15 -17.72
N ILE A 858 20.41 -13.19 -17.49
CA ILE A 858 19.78 -13.95 -16.42
C ILE A 858 19.63 -15.40 -16.90
N LEU A 859 20.11 -16.36 -16.10
CA LEU A 859 20.06 -17.78 -16.41
C LEU A 859 18.66 -18.37 -16.30
#